data_AF-A0A8H7GA57-F1
#
_entry.id   AF-A0A8H7GA57-F1
#
_cell.length_a   1.000
_cell.length_b   1.000
_cell.length_c   1.000
_cell.angle_alpha   90.00
_cell.angle_beta   90.00
_cell.angle_gamma   90.00
#
_symmetry.space_group_name_H-M   'P 1'
#
loop_
_entity.id
_entity.type
_entity.pdbx_description
1 polymer ?
#
loop_
_entity_poly.entity_id
_entity_poly.type
_entity_poly.pdbx_seq_one_letter_code
_entity_poly.pdbx_strand_id
1 'polypeptide(L)'
;MLVPIISIISLAGVARAGAQTAASAIATQFSLTTSTSLPFPTATLASSDAVNFIQDISNGWSLSKGVIQNNPNNTAFVDDPFPDSPTPGLNPSNTTGPVLQVTYPAGSLHDYGGIQLYSLWNTTDGSAFNSMLLSYEVAFDSDFDWVKGGKLPGLRGGPEIDGCAGGVEPNGTDCFSSRLMWRTNAAGEVYGYIPTPNGLCSESDIICNSDYGISIDRGSYSFAAGKWNRLTLLIQMNNPPDVANGNVMLFYNDVQAISEQNLQFRSGDDVNIGGLYLSTFFGGSDSSWATPSTVNSYFRNFEMWGSTAASNFSGNAVTGAAHMNIAAPALTGSAILYYPLPSKSLPADLQIALLPSSATTTELQKHCATLALQPRERLRHDDGAVPAAAEARVKRGGADAFHVRVRALGGARGWGVVRTEEGGCPWRLYRVRISRGHDKLVILPRRDLSCYLADMPDGALLSSLLLPGTHETMAFHGWPISQCQSAQQPSSQPDPLLHQLQSGIRLLDLRLSIVDDRLMCFHGPVPQRTPFTSILATLYAFLSPSGPGAKETIVVSIKQEDTASPLFTKLVQGEIAASEGGDNLWYTESNRIPTLGEVRGRWYAIPSFLSIPEKLDVAMSFLLPPGSSHGQYTSSAPIPAPGSSSLAITFFSAASIPLALPPTIARGFGWPQWGLGVVGVNERLGARLLTVFSGPPSELKEVGKSRFFRRRKETAPEKQPLREQQREEPRLRGWAFMDFVEDRTGREIVPLLVECNFRQ
;
A
#
# COMPACT_ATOMS: atom_id res chain seq x y z
N MET A 1 80.18 -7.90 -14.06
CA MET A 1 79.50 -7.94 -12.74
C MET A 1 79.07 -6.52 -12.42
N LEU A 2 77.87 -6.36 -11.85
CA LEU A 2 77.21 -5.10 -11.41
C LEU A 2 76.15 -4.55 -12.36
N VAL A 3 74.90 -4.78 -11.93
CA VAL A 3 73.70 -4.02 -12.25
C VAL A 3 73.83 -2.62 -11.65
N PRO A 4 73.44 -1.54 -12.35
CA PRO A 4 73.01 -0.32 -11.69
C PRO A 4 71.55 0.02 -12.02
N ILE A 5 70.88 0.38 -10.93
CA ILE A 5 69.52 0.88 -10.81
C ILE A 5 69.36 2.18 -11.61
N ILE A 6 68.33 2.28 -12.45
CA ILE A 6 67.85 3.55 -13.00
C ILE A 6 66.47 3.81 -12.41
N SER A 7 66.42 4.80 -11.52
CA SER A 7 65.21 5.40 -10.96
C SER A 7 64.39 6.06 -12.07
N ILE A 8 63.15 5.62 -12.25
CA ILE A 8 62.16 6.33 -13.06
C ILE A 8 61.41 7.27 -12.11
N ILE A 9 61.67 8.57 -12.28
CA ILE A 9 60.86 9.65 -11.71
C ILE A 9 59.48 9.56 -12.34
N SER A 10 58.48 9.17 -11.55
CA SER A 10 57.07 9.27 -11.94
C SER A 10 56.68 10.75 -11.93
N LEU A 11 56.35 11.29 -13.11
CA LEU A 11 55.60 12.53 -13.20
C LEU A 11 54.25 12.31 -12.49
N ALA A 12 54.09 12.92 -11.32
CA ALA A 12 52.79 13.11 -10.71
C ALA A 12 51.91 13.88 -11.70
N GLY A 13 50.84 13.23 -12.16
CA GLY A 13 49.80 13.89 -12.93
C GLY A 13 49.23 15.03 -12.12
N VAL A 14 49.34 16.26 -12.65
CA VAL A 14 48.62 17.40 -12.14
C VAL A 14 47.14 17.09 -12.32
N ALA A 15 46.46 16.69 -11.24
CA ALA A 15 45.01 16.62 -11.20
C ALA A 15 44.48 18.01 -11.57
N ARG A 16 43.73 18.11 -12.66
CA ARG A 16 42.91 19.30 -12.92
C ARG A 16 41.97 19.44 -11.73
N ALA A 17 42.19 20.44 -10.88
CA ALA A 17 41.21 20.84 -9.88
C ALA A 17 39.93 21.21 -10.63
N GLY A 18 38.85 20.43 -10.42
CA GLY A 18 37.54 20.75 -10.96
C GLY A 18 37.09 22.13 -10.46
N ALA A 19 36.32 22.85 -11.27
CA ALA A 19 35.77 24.13 -10.85
C ALA A 19 34.80 23.92 -9.68
N GLN A 20 35.07 24.59 -8.55
CA GLN A 20 34.13 24.60 -7.42
C GLN A 20 32.88 25.41 -7.79
N THR A 21 31.72 24.80 -7.64
CA THR A 21 30.42 25.37 -7.99
C THR A 21 29.47 25.22 -6.81
N ALA A 22 29.12 26.34 -6.18
CA ALA A 22 28.18 26.35 -5.07
C ALA A 22 26.75 25.98 -5.52
N ALA A 23 25.97 25.39 -4.62
CA ALA A 23 24.59 24.96 -4.90
C ALA A 23 23.70 26.07 -5.50
N SER A 24 23.80 27.32 -5.01
CA SER A 24 23.05 28.45 -5.55
C SER A 24 23.43 28.83 -6.99
N ALA A 25 24.70 28.63 -7.37
CA ALA A 25 25.16 28.83 -8.74
C ALA A 25 24.60 27.74 -9.67
N ILE A 26 24.54 26.48 -9.20
CA ILE A 26 23.90 25.37 -9.92
C ILE A 26 22.41 25.65 -10.08
N ALA A 27 21.72 26.06 -9.01
CA ALA A 27 20.30 26.42 -9.07
C ALA A 27 20.02 27.51 -10.12
N THR A 28 20.90 28.51 -10.20
CA THR A 28 20.82 29.57 -11.22
C THR A 28 21.05 29.01 -12.63
N GLN A 29 22.07 28.17 -12.82
CA GLN A 29 22.39 27.53 -14.11
C GLN A 29 21.20 26.71 -14.65
N PHE A 30 20.48 26.02 -13.77
CA PHE A 30 19.33 25.17 -14.14
C PHE A 30 17.97 25.88 -13.99
N SER A 31 17.96 27.21 -13.79
CA SER A 31 16.73 28.00 -13.67
C SER A 31 15.76 27.46 -12.60
N LEU A 32 16.30 27.07 -11.44
CA LEU A 32 15.54 26.65 -10.28
C LEU A 32 15.13 27.90 -9.48
N THR A 33 13.93 28.40 -9.75
CA THR A 33 13.48 29.74 -9.35
C THR A 33 12.89 29.82 -7.95
N THR A 34 12.51 28.69 -7.35
CA THR A 34 11.97 28.63 -5.99
C THR A 34 12.98 27.94 -5.09
N SER A 35 13.13 28.38 -3.83
CA SER A 35 14.02 27.76 -2.85
C SER A 35 13.40 27.65 -1.46
N THR A 36 13.86 26.69 -0.67
CA THR A 36 13.52 26.52 0.74
C THR A 36 14.68 25.92 1.52
N SER A 37 14.61 25.96 2.85
CA SER A 37 15.56 25.31 3.76
C SER A 37 14.81 24.64 4.90
N LEU A 38 15.29 23.49 5.40
CA LEU A 38 14.69 22.89 6.58
C LEU A 38 15.12 23.64 7.85
N PRO A 39 14.16 24.03 8.71
CA PRO A 39 14.47 24.76 9.93
C PRO A 39 15.02 23.83 11.02
N PHE A 40 16.00 24.34 11.76
CA PHE A 40 16.65 23.66 12.89
C PHE A 40 16.32 24.42 14.18
N PRO A 41 16.30 23.74 15.35
CA PRO A 41 16.07 24.42 16.63
C PRO A 41 17.26 25.32 16.99
N THR A 42 17.01 26.30 17.85
CA THR A 42 18.06 27.22 18.34
C THR A 42 18.88 26.65 19.50
N ALA A 43 18.45 25.52 20.08
CA ALA A 43 19.11 24.83 21.18
C ALA A 43 19.07 23.32 20.96
N THR A 44 20.01 22.59 21.58
CA THR A 44 20.07 21.13 21.52
C THR A 44 18.78 20.51 22.07
N LEU A 45 18.30 19.46 21.42
CA LEU A 45 17.10 18.72 21.82
C LEU A 45 17.45 17.24 22.01
N ALA A 46 17.15 16.71 23.18
CA ALA A 46 17.20 15.27 23.43
C ALA A 46 16.18 14.53 22.54
N SER A 47 16.29 13.21 22.46
CA SER A 47 15.62 12.47 21.39
C SER A 47 14.11 12.64 21.32
N SER A 48 13.40 12.57 22.45
CA SER A 48 11.95 12.79 22.48
C SER A 48 11.56 14.18 21.97
N ASP A 49 12.33 15.20 22.32
CA ASP A 49 12.07 16.58 21.95
C ASP A 49 12.43 16.85 20.48
N ALA A 50 13.48 16.22 19.97
CA ALA A 50 13.84 16.25 18.57
C ALA A 50 12.74 15.63 17.69
N VAL A 51 12.18 14.48 18.10
CA VAL A 51 11.05 13.84 17.42
C VAL A 51 9.83 14.75 17.42
N ASN A 52 9.49 15.33 18.57
CA ASN A 52 8.37 16.27 18.66
C ASN A 52 8.60 17.51 17.78
N PHE A 53 9.81 18.07 17.77
CA PHE A 53 10.17 19.22 16.95
C PHE A 53 9.98 18.93 15.45
N ILE A 54 10.52 17.82 14.95
CA ILE A 54 10.47 17.44 13.54
C ILE A 54 9.04 17.07 13.08
N GLN A 55 8.25 16.44 13.95
CA GLN A 55 6.89 16.01 13.60
C GLN A 55 5.84 17.12 13.74
N ASP A 56 6.13 18.19 14.51
CA ASP A 56 5.25 19.34 14.59
C ASP A 56 5.29 20.12 13.27
N ILE A 57 4.15 20.11 12.57
CA ILE A 57 3.97 20.79 11.28
C ILE A 57 4.29 22.29 11.34
N SER A 58 4.15 22.93 12.50
CA SER A 58 4.48 24.35 12.68
C SER A 58 5.98 24.63 12.58
N ASN A 59 6.82 23.62 12.80
CA ASN A 59 8.27 23.70 12.62
C ASN A 59 8.69 23.40 11.17
N GLY A 60 7.78 23.36 10.19
CA GLY A 60 8.15 23.45 8.76
C GLY A 60 8.78 22.21 8.12
N TRP A 61 9.03 21.12 8.85
CA TRP A 61 9.54 19.85 8.29
C TRP A 61 8.53 19.13 7.39
N SER A 62 7.22 19.38 7.55
CA SER A 62 6.15 18.97 6.64
C SER A 62 6.19 17.49 6.21
N LEU A 63 6.17 16.59 7.20
CA LEU A 63 6.29 15.15 6.94
C LEU A 63 5.05 14.56 6.25
N SER A 64 5.25 13.83 5.15
CA SER A 64 4.19 13.15 4.39
C SER A 64 3.29 12.26 5.25
N LYS A 65 3.87 11.49 6.19
CA LYS A 65 3.13 10.63 7.13
C LYS A 65 2.90 11.27 8.51
N GLY A 66 3.32 12.51 8.72
CA GLY A 66 3.28 13.19 10.01
C GLY A 66 4.19 12.58 11.10
N VAL A 67 5.02 11.57 10.77
CA VAL A 67 5.87 10.85 11.73
C VAL A 67 7.24 10.52 11.15
N ILE A 68 8.25 10.46 12.02
CA ILE A 68 9.54 9.82 11.72
C ILE A 68 9.32 8.31 11.81
N GLN A 69 9.70 7.60 10.75
CA GLN A 69 9.61 6.15 10.62
C GLN A 69 10.91 5.50 11.08
N ASN A 70 10.80 4.25 11.52
CA ASN A 70 11.93 3.37 11.87
C ASN A 70 12.86 3.97 12.93
N ASN A 71 12.55 3.68 14.20
CA ASN A 71 13.32 4.12 15.38
C ASN A 71 13.44 5.66 15.52
N PRO A 72 12.33 6.40 15.66
CA PRO A 72 12.37 7.85 15.87
C PRO A 72 13.32 8.28 17.00
N ASN A 73 13.48 7.43 18.02
CA ASN A 73 14.35 7.65 19.18
C ASN A 73 15.87 7.61 18.87
N ASN A 74 16.28 7.32 17.64
CA ASN A 74 17.68 7.43 17.20
C ASN A 74 18.06 8.85 16.78
N THR A 75 17.13 9.81 16.85
CA THR A 75 17.32 11.19 16.42
C THR A 75 17.55 12.10 17.61
N ALA A 76 18.45 13.07 17.51
CA ALA A 76 18.60 14.17 18.46
C ALA A 76 19.10 15.44 17.74
N PHE A 77 18.94 16.61 18.36
CA PHE A 77 19.70 17.81 17.95
C PHE A 77 20.80 18.07 18.98
N VAL A 78 22.06 18.04 18.54
CA VAL A 78 23.24 18.11 19.41
C VAL A 78 24.16 19.26 18.99
N ASP A 79 25.13 19.63 19.82
CA ASP A 79 26.17 20.58 19.41
C ASP A 79 26.97 20.00 18.24
N ASP A 80 27.47 20.86 17.35
CA ASP A 80 28.33 20.45 16.24
C ASP A 80 29.56 19.70 16.79
N PRO A 81 29.74 18.41 16.49
CA PRO A 81 30.89 17.64 16.98
C PRO A 81 32.19 17.96 16.23
N PHE A 82 32.11 18.64 15.07
CA PHE A 82 33.26 18.96 14.22
C PHE A 82 33.33 20.44 13.83
N PRO A 83 33.29 21.38 14.80
CA PRO A 83 33.23 22.82 14.51
C PRO A 83 34.49 23.34 13.81
N ASP A 84 35.64 22.71 14.08
CA ASP A 84 36.95 23.08 13.51
C ASP A 84 37.29 22.29 12.23
N SER A 85 36.37 21.47 11.71
CA SER A 85 36.56 20.65 10.52
C SER A 85 35.43 20.85 9.50
N PRO A 86 35.26 22.09 8.98
CA PRO A 86 34.22 22.42 8.01
C PRO A 86 34.46 21.75 6.64
N THR A 87 33.47 21.86 5.77
CA THR A 87 33.55 21.39 4.39
C THR A 87 34.69 22.09 3.63
N PRO A 88 35.49 21.35 2.83
CA PRO A 88 36.52 21.94 1.99
C PRO A 88 35.95 22.98 1.01
N GLY A 89 36.60 24.14 0.88
CA GLY A 89 36.24 25.18 -0.10
C GLY A 89 35.34 26.30 0.43
N LEU A 90 34.84 26.19 1.66
CA LEU A 90 34.14 27.27 2.34
C LEU A 90 35.04 27.95 3.38
N ASN A 91 34.87 29.27 3.52
CA ASN A 91 35.16 29.91 4.80
C ASN A 91 34.27 29.25 5.85
N PRO A 92 34.78 28.91 7.06
CA PRO A 92 34.01 28.23 8.09
C PRO A 92 32.67 28.93 8.24
N SER A 93 31.63 28.25 7.77
CA SER A 93 30.27 28.71 7.92
C SER A 93 30.04 28.82 9.41
N ASN A 94 29.85 30.04 9.91
CA ASN A 94 29.48 30.34 11.29
C ASN A 94 28.05 29.83 11.57
N THR A 95 27.74 28.57 11.27
CA THR A 95 26.51 27.94 11.74
C THR A 95 26.73 27.61 13.22
N THR A 96 26.59 28.63 14.05
CA THR A 96 26.45 28.50 15.50
C THR A 96 25.05 27.98 15.76
N GLY A 97 24.90 26.66 15.85
CA GLY A 97 23.62 26.05 16.13
C GLY A 97 23.69 24.52 16.21
N PRO A 98 22.66 23.89 16.80
CA PRO A 98 22.56 22.44 16.86
C PRO A 98 22.53 21.81 15.47
N VAL A 99 23.03 20.58 15.39
CA VAL A 99 23.00 19.72 14.20
C VAL A 99 22.13 18.50 14.46
N LEU A 100 21.57 17.91 13.40
CA LEU A 100 20.74 16.72 13.50
C LEU A 100 21.65 15.49 13.62
N GLN A 101 21.67 14.86 14.79
CA GLN A 101 22.33 13.57 14.99
C GLN A 101 21.36 12.43 14.66
N VAL A 102 21.86 11.44 13.92
CA VAL A 102 21.21 10.14 13.75
C VAL A 102 22.15 9.05 14.28
N THR A 103 21.64 8.27 15.23
CA THR A 103 22.38 7.20 15.90
C THR A 103 22.14 5.85 15.21
N TYR A 104 23.21 5.09 15.01
CA TYR A 104 23.18 3.72 14.52
C TYR A 104 23.69 2.78 15.62
N PRO A 105 22.81 2.10 16.38
CA PRO A 105 23.24 1.17 17.43
C PRO A 105 24.14 0.03 16.90
N ALA A 106 25.07 -0.45 17.71
CA ALA A 106 25.86 -1.63 17.38
C ALA A 106 24.97 -2.82 16.97
N GLY A 107 25.31 -3.48 15.87
CA GLY A 107 24.54 -4.59 15.28
C GLY A 107 23.32 -4.16 14.47
N SER A 108 23.04 -2.85 14.34
CA SER A 108 21.87 -2.37 13.59
C SER A 108 22.08 -2.32 12.08
N LEU A 109 21.01 -2.60 11.34
CA LEU A 109 20.87 -2.45 9.89
C LEU A 109 19.38 -2.28 9.52
N HIS A 110 19.07 -1.77 8.32
CA HIS A 110 17.71 -1.53 7.81
C HIS A 110 16.80 -0.84 8.86
N ASP A 111 15.63 -1.42 9.16
CA ASP A 111 14.60 -0.86 10.05
C ASP A 111 15.00 -0.87 11.54
N TYR A 112 16.19 -1.36 11.88
CA TYR A 112 16.70 -1.45 13.26
C TYR A 112 17.76 -0.41 13.60
N GLY A 113 18.20 0.42 12.63
CA GLY A 113 19.20 1.47 12.84
C GLY A 113 18.87 2.75 12.08
N GLY A 114 19.31 3.90 12.60
CA GLY A 114 19.04 5.20 11.97
C GLY A 114 17.57 5.61 11.97
N ILE A 115 17.15 6.37 10.95
CA ILE A 115 15.77 6.90 10.78
C ILE A 115 15.34 7.02 9.32
N GLN A 116 14.02 7.15 9.11
CA GLN A 116 13.44 7.51 7.83
C GLN A 116 12.32 8.54 7.95
N LEU A 117 12.30 9.54 7.08
CA LEU A 117 11.20 10.49 6.94
C LEU A 117 11.14 11.05 5.51
N TYR A 118 9.94 11.43 5.07
CA TYR A 118 9.72 12.08 3.78
C TYR A 118 9.13 13.46 4.02
N SER A 119 9.94 14.50 3.78
CA SER A 119 9.58 15.91 3.91
C SER A 119 9.09 16.43 2.56
N LEU A 120 7.82 16.83 2.53
CA LEU A 120 7.17 17.33 1.31
C LEU A 120 7.47 18.81 1.12
N TRP A 121 7.77 19.18 -0.12
CA TRP A 121 7.86 20.56 -0.54
C TRP A 121 6.97 20.80 -1.76
N ASN A 122 5.84 21.47 -1.51
CA ASN A 122 4.86 21.81 -2.53
C ASN A 122 4.97 23.29 -2.92
N THR A 123 4.63 23.63 -4.16
CA THR A 123 4.48 25.03 -4.56
C THR A 123 3.19 25.63 -3.98
N THR A 124 3.13 26.95 -3.91
CA THR A 124 1.93 27.67 -3.43
C THR A 124 0.78 27.66 -4.44
N ASP A 125 1.07 27.46 -5.73
CA ASP A 125 0.09 27.49 -6.83
C ASP A 125 -0.42 26.10 -7.24
N GLY A 126 0.05 25.03 -6.59
CA GLY A 126 -0.31 23.64 -6.87
C GLY A 126 0.38 23.04 -8.09
N SER A 127 1.32 23.76 -8.71
CA SER A 127 2.22 23.18 -9.71
C SER A 127 3.20 22.17 -9.08
N ALA A 128 3.70 21.25 -9.89
CA ALA A 128 4.58 20.20 -9.42
C ALA A 128 6.03 20.46 -9.86
N PHE A 129 6.99 20.15 -8.98
CA PHE A 129 8.40 20.29 -9.31
C PHE A 129 8.85 19.16 -10.24
N ASN A 130 9.43 19.50 -11.37
CA ASN A 130 10.00 18.55 -12.33
C ASN A 130 11.53 18.58 -12.37
N SER A 131 12.14 19.62 -11.78
CA SER A 131 13.56 19.68 -11.49
C SER A 131 13.76 20.14 -10.05
N MET A 132 14.66 19.49 -9.32
CA MET A 132 14.97 19.85 -7.93
C MET A 132 16.45 19.61 -7.63
N LEU A 133 17.04 20.57 -6.94
CA LEU A 133 18.38 20.51 -6.37
C LEU A 133 18.24 20.38 -4.86
N LEU A 134 18.88 19.38 -4.26
CA LEU A 134 18.99 19.18 -2.82
C LEU A 134 20.44 19.37 -2.41
N SER A 135 20.71 20.23 -1.43
CA SER A 135 22.02 20.42 -0.82
C SER A 135 21.94 20.17 0.68
N TYR A 136 22.92 19.46 1.23
CA TYR A 136 23.09 19.33 2.68
C TYR A 136 24.54 18.99 3.03
N GLU A 137 24.88 19.17 4.30
CA GLU A 137 26.16 18.71 4.86
C GLU A 137 25.95 17.49 5.73
N VAL A 138 26.89 16.54 5.64
CA VAL A 138 26.93 15.34 6.46
C VAL A 138 28.32 15.13 7.05
N ALA A 139 28.37 14.81 8.35
CA ALA A 139 29.56 14.31 9.02
C ALA A 139 29.29 12.93 9.60
N PHE A 140 30.36 12.16 9.77
CA PHE A 140 30.34 10.84 10.38
C PHE A 140 31.32 10.85 11.55
N ASP A 141 31.06 10.05 12.59
CA ASP A 141 32.01 9.83 13.67
C ASP A 141 33.41 9.50 13.14
N SER A 142 34.47 9.91 13.85
CA SER A 142 35.85 9.77 13.35
C SER A 142 36.28 8.30 13.17
N ASP A 143 35.64 7.39 13.90
CA ASP A 143 35.82 5.95 13.89
C ASP A 143 34.70 5.21 13.14
N PHE A 144 33.94 5.91 12.28
CA PHE A 144 32.85 5.33 11.51
C PHE A 144 33.34 4.20 10.59
N ASP A 145 32.90 2.97 10.85
CA ASP A 145 33.13 1.82 9.98
C ASP A 145 32.11 1.80 8.84
N TRP A 146 32.58 1.89 7.60
CA TRP A 146 31.75 1.92 6.40
C TRP A 146 31.09 0.57 6.09
N VAL A 147 31.62 -0.53 6.64
CA VAL A 147 31.20 -1.92 6.42
C VAL A 147 31.01 -2.18 4.91
N LYS A 148 29.79 -2.51 4.48
CA LYS A 148 29.41 -2.73 3.07
C LYS A 148 28.65 -1.54 2.48
N GLY A 149 28.16 -0.64 3.34
CA GLY A 149 27.44 0.55 2.94
C GLY A 149 26.16 0.83 3.72
N GLY A 150 25.57 1.98 3.42
CA GLY A 150 24.34 2.45 4.03
C GLY A 150 23.75 3.63 3.28
N LYS A 151 22.56 4.03 3.70
CA LYS A 151 21.69 4.96 2.95
C LYS A 151 21.87 6.37 3.47
N LEU A 152 21.76 7.34 2.57
CA LEU A 152 21.83 8.76 2.85
C LEU A 152 20.65 9.49 2.22
N PRO A 153 20.33 10.69 2.73
CA PRO A 153 19.22 11.50 2.22
C PRO A 153 19.32 11.77 0.71
N GLY A 154 18.17 11.82 0.05
CA GLY A 154 18.06 12.21 -1.35
C GLY A 154 16.65 12.66 -1.71
N LEU A 155 16.29 12.56 -3.00
CA LEU A 155 15.01 13.03 -3.52
C LEU A 155 14.05 11.86 -3.79
N ARG A 156 12.76 12.12 -3.62
CA ARG A 156 11.67 11.18 -3.92
C ARG A 156 10.51 11.93 -4.57
N GLY A 157 9.69 11.20 -5.32
CA GLY A 157 8.36 11.69 -5.69
C GLY A 157 7.52 10.66 -6.43
N GLY A 158 6.45 11.15 -7.04
CA GLY A 158 5.34 10.37 -7.60
C GLY A 158 4.22 10.05 -6.60
N PRO A 159 3.07 9.56 -7.11
CA PRO A 159 1.85 9.33 -6.34
C PRO A 159 1.97 8.24 -5.27
N GLU A 160 2.82 7.22 -5.49
CA GLU A 160 3.03 6.13 -4.54
C GLU A 160 3.95 6.57 -3.38
N ILE A 161 3.39 6.61 -2.16
CA ILE A 161 4.05 7.15 -0.97
C ILE A 161 4.97 6.15 -0.26
N ASP A 162 4.79 4.84 -0.49
CA ASP A 162 5.49 3.76 0.21
C ASP A 162 6.45 2.95 -0.69
N GLY A 163 6.31 3.04 -2.01
CA GLY A 163 7.12 2.31 -3.02
C GLY A 163 8.52 2.86 -3.26
N CYS A 164 9.19 2.42 -4.33
CA CYS A 164 10.50 2.92 -4.80
C CYS A 164 11.63 2.89 -3.75
N ALA A 165 11.56 1.91 -2.86
CA ALA A 165 12.56 1.57 -1.85
C ALA A 165 12.35 0.09 -1.45
N GLY A 166 13.31 -0.48 -0.71
CA GLY A 166 13.12 -1.82 -0.11
C GLY A 166 12.95 -2.98 -1.09
N GLY A 167 13.24 -2.78 -2.37
CA GLY A 167 13.08 -3.79 -3.43
C GLY A 167 11.76 -3.71 -4.21
N VAL A 168 10.97 -2.65 -4.01
CA VAL A 168 9.81 -2.34 -4.86
C VAL A 168 10.30 -1.54 -6.06
N GLU A 169 10.40 -2.19 -7.22
CA GLU A 169 10.79 -1.54 -8.48
C GLU A 169 9.72 -0.56 -8.97
N PRO A 170 10.12 0.63 -9.47
CA PRO A 170 9.19 1.58 -10.07
C PRO A 170 8.72 1.09 -11.44
N ASN A 171 7.45 1.33 -11.75
CA ASN A 171 6.89 1.11 -13.08
C ASN A 171 6.89 2.39 -13.96
N GLY A 172 7.31 3.52 -13.39
CA GLY A 172 7.41 4.82 -14.07
C GLY A 172 6.11 5.65 -14.03
N THR A 173 5.03 5.11 -13.47
CA THR A 173 3.77 5.82 -13.19
C THR A 173 3.47 5.94 -11.69
N ASP A 174 4.20 5.17 -10.87
CA ASP A 174 4.02 5.05 -9.42
C ASP A 174 4.89 6.02 -8.63
N CYS A 175 6.21 5.92 -8.72
CA CYS A 175 7.14 6.76 -7.98
C CYS A 175 8.56 6.69 -8.55
N PHE A 176 9.44 7.49 -7.97
CA PHE A 176 10.88 7.29 -8.08
C PHE A 176 11.54 7.63 -6.74
N SER A 177 12.73 7.09 -6.51
CA SER A 177 13.63 7.67 -5.52
C SER A 177 15.06 7.75 -6.04
N SER A 178 15.77 8.80 -5.67
CA SER A 178 17.19 8.99 -5.93
C SER A 178 17.84 9.38 -4.62
N ARG A 179 18.25 8.36 -3.85
CA ARG A 179 18.96 8.51 -2.59
C ARG A 179 20.45 8.46 -2.82
N LEU A 180 21.22 8.78 -1.79
CA LEU A 180 22.66 8.57 -1.81
C LEU A 180 23.01 7.34 -0.99
N MET A 181 24.16 6.75 -1.24
CA MET A 181 24.69 5.67 -0.42
C MET A 181 26.18 5.85 -0.18
N TRP A 182 26.63 5.48 1.02
CA TRP A 182 28.03 5.12 1.23
C TRP A 182 28.20 3.62 0.99
N ARG A 183 29.42 3.22 0.63
CA ARG A 183 29.86 1.85 0.39
C ARG A 183 31.17 1.60 1.15
N THR A 184 31.67 0.36 1.05
CA THR A 184 33.00 0.01 1.54
C THR A 184 34.06 1.03 1.08
N ASN A 185 35.04 1.29 1.95
CA ASN A 185 36.08 2.30 1.73
C ASN A 185 35.55 3.73 1.53
N ALA A 186 34.41 4.06 2.15
CA ALA A 186 33.77 5.36 2.06
C ALA A 186 33.33 5.77 0.65
N ALA A 187 33.31 4.86 -0.32
CA ALA A 187 32.90 5.17 -1.68
C ALA A 187 31.44 5.65 -1.71
N GLY A 188 31.17 6.75 -2.42
CA GLY A 188 29.84 7.29 -2.59
C GLY A 188 29.20 6.87 -3.91
N GLU A 189 27.86 6.87 -3.96
CA GLU A 189 27.08 6.65 -5.18
C GLU A 189 25.75 7.41 -5.12
N VAL A 190 25.12 7.62 -6.27
CA VAL A 190 23.67 7.86 -6.34
C VAL A 190 22.99 6.50 -6.47
N TYR A 191 21.99 6.26 -5.62
CA TYR A 191 21.26 5.01 -5.53
C TYR A 191 19.79 5.25 -5.90
N GLY A 192 19.43 4.83 -7.12
CA GLY A 192 18.16 5.14 -7.74
C GLY A 192 17.19 3.96 -7.79
N TYR A 193 15.93 4.19 -7.45
CA TYR A 193 14.81 3.38 -7.92
C TYR A 193 14.18 4.16 -9.07
N ILE A 194 14.58 3.84 -10.29
CA ILE A 194 14.07 4.41 -11.54
C ILE A 194 13.91 3.29 -12.60
N PRO A 195 13.02 3.44 -13.60
CA PRO A 195 13.00 2.58 -14.77
C PRO A 195 14.37 2.47 -15.47
N THR A 196 14.69 1.30 -16.02
CA THR A 196 15.98 1.04 -16.70
C THR A 196 15.80 0.70 -18.19
N PRO A 197 15.24 1.61 -19.01
CA PRO A 197 15.03 1.37 -20.43
C PRO A 197 16.35 1.36 -21.22
N ASN A 198 16.26 1.06 -22.52
CA ASN A 198 17.34 1.27 -23.49
C ASN A 198 18.67 0.59 -23.14
N GLY A 199 18.62 -0.50 -22.36
CA GLY A 199 19.82 -1.23 -21.95
C GLY A 199 20.68 -0.48 -20.93
N LEU A 200 20.11 0.47 -20.16
CA LEU A 200 20.82 1.26 -19.14
C LEU A 200 21.75 0.44 -18.23
N CYS A 201 21.35 -0.78 -17.88
CA CYS A 201 22.15 -1.71 -17.08
C CYS A 201 23.41 -2.27 -17.76
N SER A 202 23.66 -1.90 -19.01
CA SER A 202 24.86 -2.27 -19.78
C SER A 202 25.91 -1.17 -19.76
N GLU A 203 25.58 0.03 -19.27
CA GLU A 203 26.51 1.15 -19.13
C GLU A 203 27.51 0.86 -17.99
N SER A 204 28.77 1.26 -18.20
CA SER A 204 29.88 0.87 -17.30
C SER A 204 29.84 1.52 -15.92
N ASP A 205 29.17 2.64 -15.80
CA ASP A 205 28.93 3.43 -14.60
C ASP A 205 27.60 3.07 -13.91
N ILE A 206 26.79 2.17 -14.47
CA ILE A 206 25.54 1.71 -13.90
C ILE A 206 25.66 0.27 -13.38
N ILE A 207 25.38 0.07 -12.10
CA ILE A 207 25.29 -1.26 -11.49
C ILE A 207 23.82 -1.54 -11.18
N CYS A 208 23.18 -2.37 -11.99
CA CYS A 208 21.83 -2.86 -11.74
C CYS A 208 21.83 -4.10 -10.83
N ASN A 209 20.76 -4.25 -10.05
CA ASN A 209 20.47 -5.42 -9.26
C ASN A 209 19.05 -5.89 -9.61
N SER A 210 18.77 -7.19 -9.59
CA SER A 210 17.44 -7.73 -9.94
C SER A 210 16.38 -7.47 -8.87
N ASP A 211 16.80 -7.18 -7.64
CA ASP A 211 15.91 -7.13 -6.48
C ASP A 211 15.90 -5.74 -5.84
N TYR A 212 16.73 -4.80 -6.32
CA TYR A 212 17.03 -3.55 -5.64
C TYR A 212 17.32 -2.41 -6.64
N GLY A 213 17.52 -1.20 -6.11
CA GLY A 213 17.83 -0.02 -6.91
C GLY A 213 19.16 -0.12 -7.66
N ILE A 214 19.32 0.76 -8.64
CA ILE A 214 20.55 0.88 -9.43
C ILE A 214 21.56 1.77 -8.70
N SER A 215 22.85 1.44 -8.82
CA SER A 215 23.93 2.32 -8.38
C SER A 215 24.49 3.07 -9.58
N ILE A 216 24.51 4.39 -9.50
CA ILE A 216 25.04 5.29 -10.53
C ILE A 216 26.40 5.81 -10.03
N ASP A 217 27.43 5.53 -10.83
CA ASP A 217 28.80 6.01 -10.71
C ASP A 217 29.41 5.84 -9.30
N ARG A 218 29.33 4.59 -8.81
CA ARG A 218 29.86 4.20 -7.49
C ARG A 218 31.37 4.38 -7.44
N GLY A 219 31.84 5.18 -6.49
CA GLY A 219 33.26 5.40 -6.22
C GLY A 219 33.87 6.59 -6.95
N SER A 220 33.07 7.36 -7.68
CA SER A 220 33.47 8.67 -8.26
C SER A 220 33.90 9.70 -7.20
N TYR A 221 33.44 9.53 -5.97
CA TYR A 221 33.87 10.29 -4.79
C TYR A 221 33.92 9.38 -3.56
N SER A 222 34.54 9.86 -2.48
CA SER A 222 34.62 9.13 -1.22
C SER A 222 34.47 10.07 -0.03
N PHE A 223 33.69 9.63 0.97
CA PHE A 223 33.43 10.39 2.18
C PHE A 223 34.65 10.43 3.11
N ALA A 224 34.74 11.50 3.89
CA ALA A 224 35.69 11.60 4.99
C ALA A 224 34.95 11.57 6.33
N ALA A 225 35.37 10.65 7.20
CA ALA A 225 34.96 10.59 8.60
C ALA A 225 35.63 11.71 9.42
N GLY A 226 35.01 12.10 10.54
CA GLY A 226 35.54 13.11 11.47
C GLY A 226 35.54 14.54 10.94
N LYS A 227 34.82 14.83 9.86
CA LYS A 227 34.68 16.17 9.28
C LYS A 227 33.40 16.31 8.48
N TRP A 228 33.02 17.55 8.17
CA TRP A 228 31.87 17.84 7.34
C TRP A 228 32.15 17.61 5.85
N ASN A 229 31.19 16.99 5.17
CA ASN A 229 31.14 16.75 3.74
C ASN A 229 29.90 17.44 3.17
N ARG A 230 29.98 18.08 2.00
CA ARG A 230 28.81 18.63 1.32
C ARG A 230 28.39 17.76 0.15
N LEU A 231 27.08 17.52 0.07
CA LEU A 231 26.43 16.82 -1.02
C LEU A 231 25.42 17.76 -1.67
N THR A 232 25.49 17.90 -2.99
CA THR A 232 24.50 18.64 -3.77
C THR A 232 24.01 17.79 -4.95
N LEU A 233 22.77 17.33 -4.88
CA LEU A 233 22.13 16.42 -5.83
C LEU A 233 21.08 17.15 -6.67
N LEU A 234 21.27 17.21 -7.98
CA LEU A 234 20.29 17.68 -8.95
C LEU A 234 19.58 16.49 -9.59
N ILE A 235 18.25 16.56 -9.65
CA ILE A 235 17.41 15.66 -10.45
C ILE A 235 16.56 16.51 -11.40
N GLN A 236 16.58 16.17 -12.69
CA GLN A 236 15.62 16.68 -13.67
C GLN A 236 14.88 15.51 -14.29
N MET A 237 13.55 15.55 -14.19
CA MET A 237 12.66 14.55 -14.78
C MET A 237 12.82 14.51 -16.29
N ASN A 238 12.70 13.32 -16.87
CA ASN A 238 12.63 13.17 -18.30
C ASN A 238 11.30 13.73 -18.84
N ASN A 239 11.36 14.29 -20.05
CA ASN A 239 10.23 14.92 -20.73
C ASN A 239 10.45 14.98 -22.26
N PRO A 240 9.49 14.51 -23.09
CA PRO A 240 8.23 13.83 -22.70
C PRO A 240 8.48 12.47 -22.01
N PRO A 241 7.47 11.86 -21.35
CA PRO A 241 7.66 10.64 -20.56
C PRO A 241 8.22 9.42 -21.30
N ASP A 242 8.08 9.39 -22.62
CA ASP A 242 8.57 8.33 -23.52
C ASP A 242 9.99 8.57 -24.05
N VAL A 243 10.64 9.66 -23.64
CA VAL A 243 12.02 9.98 -23.98
C VAL A 243 12.88 9.85 -22.73
N ALA A 244 13.99 9.10 -22.83
CA ALA A 244 14.99 9.01 -21.78
C ALA A 244 15.98 10.18 -21.93
N ASN A 245 15.63 11.34 -21.38
CA ASN A 245 16.47 12.54 -21.32
C ASN A 245 16.56 13.13 -19.91
N GLY A 246 16.20 12.35 -18.88
CA GLY A 246 16.35 12.74 -17.48
C GLY A 246 17.83 12.88 -17.11
N ASN A 247 18.09 13.68 -16.08
CA ASN A 247 19.43 14.08 -15.69
C ASN A 247 19.63 13.96 -14.17
N VAL A 248 20.77 13.41 -13.77
CA VAL A 248 21.29 13.37 -12.39
C VAL A 248 22.65 14.04 -12.39
N MET A 249 22.85 15.00 -11.49
CA MET A 249 24.19 15.50 -11.19
C MET A 249 24.43 15.48 -9.70
N LEU A 250 25.63 15.08 -9.29
CA LEU A 250 26.06 15.15 -7.90
C LEU A 250 27.35 15.93 -7.79
N PHE A 251 27.39 16.88 -6.85
CA PHE A 251 28.58 17.61 -6.47
C PHE A 251 28.96 17.21 -5.05
N TYR A 252 30.23 16.84 -4.87
CA TYR A 252 30.82 16.50 -3.59
C TYR A 252 31.84 17.58 -3.23
N ASN A 253 31.61 18.27 -2.10
CA ASN A 253 32.40 19.45 -1.70
C ASN A 253 32.53 20.49 -2.82
N ASP A 254 31.38 20.83 -3.43
CA ASP A 254 31.24 21.79 -4.53
C ASP A 254 31.98 21.41 -5.83
N VAL A 255 32.57 20.21 -5.93
CA VAL A 255 33.17 19.69 -7.16
C VAL A 255 32.24 18.64 -7.77
N GLN A 256 31.95 18.75 -9.07
CA GLN A 256 31.10 17.77 -9.76
C GLN A 256 31.75 16.39 -9.72
N ALA A 257 31.05 15.43 -9.11
CA ALA A 257 31.49 14.05 -8.97
C ALA A 257 30.73 13.12 -9.93
N ILE A 258 29.43 13.34 -10.13
CA ILE A 258 28.58 12.49 -11.00
C ILE A 258 27.83 13.38 -12.00
N SER A 259 27.71 12.88 -13.24
CA SER A 259 26.99 13.52 -14.33
C SER A 259 26.32 12.47 -15.22
N GLU A 260 25.12 12.05 -14.86
CA GLU A 260 24.41 10.99 -15.59
C GLU A 260 23.21 11.55 -16.34
N GLN A 261 23.13 11.26 -17.65
CA GLN A 261 22.05 11.71 -18.53
C GLN A 261 21.34 10.50 -19.15
N ASN A 262 20.38 10.76 -20.05
CA ASN A 262 19.62 9.73 -20.73
C ASN A 262 18.87 8.77 -19.80
N LEU A 263 18.49 9.25 -18.61
CA LEU A 263 17.73 8.48 -17.64
C LEU A 263 16.22 8.60 -17.92
N GLN A 264 15.46 7.58 -17.54
CA GLN A 264 14.01 7.66 -17.46
C GLN A 264 13.59 7.56 -16.00
N PHE A 265 13.05 8.64 -15.45
CA PHE A 265 12.45 8.66 -14.12
C PHE A 265 10.97 8.29 -14.14
N ARG A 266 10.30 8.57 -15.26
CA ARG A 266 8.86 8.40 -15.43
C ARG A 266 8.46 8.00 -16.84
N SER A 267 7.36 7.29 -16.93
CA SER A 267 6.62 6.91 -18.15
C SER A 267 5.23 7.57 -18.21
N GLY A 268 4.78 8.23 -17.13
CA GLY A 268 3.61 9.11 -17.08
C GLY A 268 3.92 10.50 -16.53
N ASP A 269 3.06 11.48 -16.80
CA ASP A 269 3.26 12.88 -16.39
C ASP A 269 2.98 13.14 -14.89
N ASP A 270 2.31 12.21 -14.21
CA ASP A 270 1.91 12.30 -12.80
C ASP A 270 3.04 11.99 -11.81
N VAL A 271 4.21 11.56 -12.31
CA VAL A 271 5.42 11.37 -11.49
C VAL A 271 6.25 12.65 -11.51
N ASN A 272 6.27 13.36 -10.39
CA ASN A 272 6.99 14.62 -10.17
C ASN A 272 7.82 14.53 -8.89
N ILE A 273 8.76 15.46 -8.68
CA ILE A 273 9.59 15.48 -7.47
C ILE A 273 8.79 16.09 -6.30
N GLY A 274 8.65 15.36 -5.20
CA GLY A 274 7.85 15.80 -4.06
C GLY A 274 8.66 16.34 -2.87
N GLY A 275 9.97 16.03 -2.77
CA GLY A 275 10.85 16.64 -1.78
C GLY A 275 11.95 15.73 -1.24
N LEU A 276 12.42 16.05 -0.03
CA LEU A 276 13.50 15.35 0.65
C LEU A 276 13.03 14.03 1.24
N TYR A 277 13.65 12.94 0.81
CA TYR A 277 13.58 11.65 1.47
C TYR A 277 14.85 11.43 2.31
N LEU A 278 14.75 11.79 3.60
CA LEU A 278 15.80 11.54 4.59
C LEU A 278 15.65 10.08 5.05
N SER A 279 16.47 9.21 4.47
CA SER A 279 16.48 7.78 4.75
C SER A 279 17.93 7.39 5.02
N THR A 280 18.26 7.11 6.28
CA THR A 280 19.64 6.77 6.64
C THR A 280 19.73 5.63 7.65
N PHE A 281 20.51 4.62 7.29
CA PHE A 281 20.73 3.39 8.03
C PHE A 281 21.86 2.59 7.37
N PHE A 282 22.55 1.75 8.13
CA PHE A 282 23.39 0.68 7.57
C PHE A 282 22.48 -0.28 6.80
N GLY A 283 22.64 -0.40 5.49
CA GLY A 283 21.62 -1.05 4.66
C GLY A 283 22.11 -2.36 4.08
N GLY A 284 21.22 -3.21 3.57
CA GLY A 284 21.56 -4.55 3.06
C GLY A 284 20.90 -5.63 3.90
N SER A 285 20.55 -6.78 3.33
CA SER A 285 19.57 -7.71 3.90
C SER A 285 20.12 -8.75 4.88
N ASP A 286 21.39 -8.65 5.27
CA ASP A 286 22.05 -9.62 6.15
C ASP A 286 22.98 -8.94 7.18
N SER A 287 23.38 -9.70 8.21
CA SER A 287 24.18 -9.21 9.33
C SER A 287 25.57 -8.69 8.95
N SER A 288 26.10 -9.02 7.78
CA SER A 288 27.40 -8.53 7.33
C SER A 288 27.38 -7.06 6.90
N TRP A 289 26.21 -6.42 6.90
CA TRP A 289 26.04 -4.97 6.71
C TRP A 289 25.91 -4.20 8.02
N ALA A 290 25.74 -4.89 9.15
CA ALA A 290 25.55 -4.26 10.44
C ALA A 290 26.79 -3.50 10.90
N THR A 291 26.59 -2.33 11.53
CA THR A 291 27.70 -1.62 12.18
C THR A 291 28.24 -2.41 13.38
N PRO A 292 29.57 -2.56 13.55
CA PRO A 292 30.13 -3.30 14.68
C PRO A 292 30.05 -2.52 16.01
N SER A 293 29.93 -1.20 15.95
CA SER A 293 29.86 -0.29 17.09
C SER A 293 28.68 0.68 16.95
N THR A 294 28.26 1.26 18.06
CA THR A 294 27.30 2.38 18.02
C THR A 294 28.02 3.61 17.50
N VAL A 295 27.57 4.15 16.38
CA VAL A 295 28.16 5.31 15.70
C VAL A 295 27.06 6.26 15.26
N ASN A 296 27.44 7.48 14.87
CA ASN A 296 26.53 8.55 14.51
C ASN A 296 26.88 9.15 13.14
N SER A 297 25.86 9.70 12.51
CA SER A 297 26.00 10.71 11.48
C SER A 297 25.31 12.00 11.91
N TYR A 298 25.78 13.11 11.36
CA TYR A 298 25.33 14.45 11.69
C TYR A 298 24.95 15.17 10.41
N PHE A 299 23.82 15.87 10.41
CA PHE A 299 23.32 16.60 9.25
C PHE A 299 23.02 18.05 9.58
N ARG A 300 23.28 18.94 8.63
CA ARG A 300 22.90 20.37 8.71
C ARG A 300 22.73 20.98 7.33
N ASN A 301 22.21 22.20 7.30
CA ASN A 301 22.12 23.05 6.10
C ASN A 301 21.37 22.36 4.94
N PHE A 302 20.23 21.73 5.24
CA PHE A 302 19.35 21.20 4.20
C PHE A 302 18.70 22.37 3.44
N GLU A 303 19.08 22.52 2.17
CA GLU A 303 18.58 23.53 1.24
C GLU A 303 18.04 22.84 -0.01
N MET A 304 16.93 23.33 -0.54
CA MET A 304 16.34 22.83 -1.78
C MET A 304 15.99 23.97 -2.73
N TRP A 305 16.23 23.76 -4.02
CA TRP A 305 15.76 24.63 -5.10
C TRP A 305 14.93 23.82 -6.09
N GLY A 306 13.86 24.39 -6.62
CA GLY A 306 12.88 23.69 -7.42
C GLY A 306 12.41 24.51 -8.62
N SER A 307 12.09 23.81 -9.70
CA SER A 307 11.43 24.34 -10.90
C SER A 307 10.34 23.40 -11.39
N THR A 308 9.29 23.98 -11.97
CA THR A 308 8.25 23.24 -12.69
C THR A 308 8.73 22.78 -14.07
N ALA A 309 9.87 23.30 -14.56
CA ALA A 309 10.48 22.84 -15.80
C ALA A 309 11.12 21.45 -15.62
N ALA A 310 10.84 20.54 -16.54
CA ALA A 310 11.51 19.25 -16.67
C ALA A 310 12.81 19.39 -17.47
N SER A 311 13.50 18.27 -17.70
CA SER A 311 14.67 18.23 -18.59
C SER A 311 14.32 18.71 -20.00
N ASN A 312 15.25 19.46 -20.59
CA ASN A 312 15.21 19.89 -21.99
C ASN A 312 16.38 19.31 -22.82
N PHE A 313 17.10 18.34 -22.27
CA PHE A 313 18.16 17.65 -23.00
C PHE A 313 17.57 16.80 -24.15
N SER A 314 18.39 16.56 -25.18
CA SER A 314 18.08 15.53 -26.17
C SER A 314 18.25 14.15 -25.54
N GLY A 315 17.39 13.20 -25.89
CA GLY A 315 17.51 11.82 -25.44
C GLY A 315 16.88 10.84 -26.41
N ASN A 316 17.08 9.55 -26.16
CA ASN A 316 16.56 8.49 -27.00
C ASN A 316 15.12 8.15 -26.61
N ALA A 317 14.28 7.85 -27.60
CA ALA A 317 12.98 7.25 -27.36
C ALA A 317 13.16 5.90 -26.65
N VAL A 318 12.28 5.58 -25.70
CA VAL A 318 12.36 4.33 -24.94
C VAL A 318 11.81 3.16 -25.76
N THR A 319 12.69 2.36 -26.36
CA THR A 319 12.30 1.15 -27.11
C THR A 319 12.02 -0.01 -26.15
N GLY A 320 10.78 -0.51 -26.14
CA GLY A 320 10.31 -1.47 -25.12
C GLY A 320 9.30 -0.87 -24.14
N ALA A 321 9.04 0.44 -24.23
CA ALA A 321 7.72 0.95 -23.93
C ALA A 321 6.78 0.33 -24.97
N ALA A 322 6.24 -0.85 -24.67
CA ALA A 322 5.05 -1.29 -25.36
C ALA A 322 4.05 -0.16 -25.16
N HIS A 323 3.82 0.60 -26.23
CA HIS A 323 2.54 1.24 -26.40
C HIS A 323 1.51 0.12 -26.24
N MET A 324 0.91 0.00 -25.06
CA MET A 324 -0.54 -0.03 -25.06
C MET A 324 -0.93 1.26 -25.77
N ASN A 325 -1.04 1.20 -27.09
CA ASN A 325 -1.86 2.11 -27.86
C ASN A 325 -3.30 1.87 -27.38
N ILE A 326 -3.61 2.35 -26.18
CA ILE A 326 -4.73 3.25 -26.09
C ILE A 326 -4.23 4.45 -26.89
N ALA A 327 -4.50 4.42 -28.20
CA ALA A 327 -4.73 5.69 -28.87
C ALA A 327 -5.70 6.39 -27.92
N ALA A 328 -5.25 7.44 -27.25
CA ALA A 328 -6.18 8.45 -26.88
C ALA A 328 -6.88 8.76 -28.22
N PRO A 329 -8.17 8.43 -28.42
CA PRO A 329 -8.91 9.39 -29.20
C PRO A 329 -8.61 10.69 -28.46
N ALA A 330 -8.37 11.78 -29.20
CA ALA A 330 -8.50 13.08 -28.59
C ALA A 330 -9.72 13.00 -27.66
N LEU A 331 -9.49 12.95 -26.34
CA LEU A 331 -10.56 13.05 -25.38
C LEU A 331 -10.89 14.54 -25.41
N THR A 332 -11.51 14.98 -26.51
CA THR A 332 -12.80 15.66 -26.35
C THR A 332 -13.51 14.84 -25.29
N GLY A 333 -13.62 15.41 -24.10
CA GLY A 333 -13.70 14.65 -22.86
C GLY A 333 -14.56 13.40 -22.95
N SER A 334 -14.23 12.38 -22.16
CA SER A 334 -15.27 11.47 -21.69
C SER A 334 -16.21 12.29 -20.81
N ALA A 335 -17.00 13.15 -21.44
CA ALA A 335 -18.34 13.38 -21.04
C ALA A 335 -18.93 11.97 -20.91
N ILE A 336 -19.20 11.59 -19.66
CA ILE A 336 -20.44 10.89 -19.38
C ILE A 336 -21.48 11.61 -20.24
N LEU A 337 -21.93 10.97 -21.32
CA LEU A 337 -22.95 11.54 -22.17
C LEU A 337 -24.25 11.48 -21.36
N TYR A 338 -24.47 12.51 -20.54
CA TYR A 338 -25.76 12.86 -20.00
C TYR A 338 -26.62 13.34 -21.16
N TYR A 339 -27.11 12.42 -21.99
CA TYR A 339 -28.24 12.72 -22.86
C TYR A 339 -29.50 12.13 -22.24
N PRO A 340 -30.52 12.95 -21.94
CA PRO A 340 -31.87 12.42 -21.85
C PRO A 340 -32.22 11.90 -23.25
N LEU A 341 -32.35 10.58 -23.42
CA LEU A 341 -32.92 10.04 -24.65
C LEU A 341 -34.37 10.54 -24.73
N PRO A 342 -34.80 11.13 -25.85
CA PRO A 342 -36.20 11.46 -26.07
C PRO A 342 -36.94 10.16 -26.40
N SER A 343 -37.31 9.40 -25.37
CA SER A 343 -38.23 8.28 -25.51
C SER A 343 -39.63 8.77 -25.11
N LYS A 344 -40.53 8.84 -26.10
CA LYS A 344 -41.95 9.15 -25.91
C LYS A 344 -42.75 7.99 -25.27
N SER A 345 -42.09 6.97 -24.75
CA SER A 345 -42.72 5.84 -24.06
C SER A 345 -42.17 5.73 -22.63
N LEU A 346 -42.79 6.52 -21.75
CA LEU A 346 -42.65 6.60 -20.28
C LEU A 346 -41.32 7.18 -19.72
N PRO A 347 -41.37 8.27 -18.92
CA PRO A 347 -40.18 9.02 -18.51
C PRO A 347 -39.48 8.33 -17.32
N ALA A 348 -38.26 7.85 -17.51
CA ALA A 348 -37.34 7.63 -16.39
C ALA A 348 -36.74 8.99 -15.98
N ASP A 349 -36.71 9.29 -14.68
CA ASP A 349 -36.18 10.56 -14.16
C ASP A 349 -34.67 10.71 -14.42
N LEU A 350 -33.95 9.58 -14.57
CA LEU A 350 -32.54 9.53 -14.90
C LEU A 350 -32.26 8.33 -15.83
N GLN A 351 -31.41 8.52 -16.84
CA GLN A 351 -30.94 7.44 -17.72
C GLN A 351 -29.42 7.45 -17.77
N ILE A 352 -28.78 6.29 -17.61
CA ILE A 352 -27.32 6.16 -17.59
C ILE A 352 -26.92 5.02 -18.53
N ALA A 353 -26.09 5.31 -19.52
CA ALA A 353 -25.49 4.30 -20.38
C ALA A 353 -24.03 4.03 -19.95
N LEU A 354 -23.70 2.77 -19.65
CA LEU A 354 -22.39 2.37 -19.16
C LEU A 354 -22.01 0.96 -19.66
N LEU A 355 -20.72 0.65 -19.70
CA LEU A 355 -20.26 -0.71 -20.00
C LEU A 355 -20.54 -1.63 -18.81
N PRO A 356 -20.90 -2.91 -19.03
CA PRO A 356 -21.12 -3.89 -17.94
C PRO A 356 -19.96 -4.01 -16.95
N SER A 357 -18.73 -3.81 -17.43
CA SER A 357 -17.50 -3.87 -16.62
C SER A 357 -17.13 -2.55 -15.94
N SER A 358 -17.84 -1.46 -16.22
CA SER A 358 -17.51 -0.13 -15.69
C SER A 358 -18.23 0.17 -14.38
N ALA A 359 -17.59 0.99 -13.56
CA ALA A 359 -18.16 1.60 -12.37
C ALA A 359 -18.36 3.10 -12.57
N THR A 360 -19.32 3.69 -11.86
CA THR A 360 -19.52 5.13 -11.85
C THR A 360 -20.24 5.59 -10.59
N THR A 361 -20.19 6.89 -10.31
CA THR A 361 -20.91 7.52 -9.21
C THR A 361 -21.68 8.72 -9.75
N THR A 362 -22.93 8.90 -9.32
CA THR A 362 -23.76 10.04 -9.72
C THR A 362 -24.62 10.54 -8.56
N GLU A 363 -25.04 11.82 -8.60
CA GLU A 363 -25.96 12.36 -7.59
C GLU A 363 -27.42 12.11 -7.99
N LEU A 364 -28.25 11.74 -7.02
CA LEU A 364 -29.69 11.56 -7.20
C LEU A 364 -30.41 12.89 -6.92
N GLN A 365 -31.16 13.37 -7.91
CA GLN A 365 -32.02 14.53 -7.73
C GLN A 365 -33.16 14.22 -6.73
N LYS A 366 -33.62 15.25 -6.01
CA LYS A 366 -34.59 15.16 -4.89
C LYS A 366 -35.92 14.44 -5.23
N HIS A 367 -36.25 14.32 -6.51
CA HIS A 367 -37.49 13.70 -7.00
C HIS A 367 -37.26 12.49 -7.91
N CYS A 368 -36.02 12.02 -8.08
CA CYS A 368 -35.71 10.84 -8.89
C CYS A 368 -36.27 9.58 -8.23
N ALA A 369 -37.36 9.07 -8.78
CA ALA A 369 -38.05 7.84 -8.38
C ALA A 369 -37.73 6.67 -9.33
N THR A 370 -37.39 6.97 -10.59
CA THR A 370 -37.09 5.96 -11.63
C THR A 370 -35.76 6.24 -12.32
N LEU A 371 -34.93 5.20 -12.45
CA LEU A 371 -33.64 5.20 -13.13
C LEU A 371 -33.66 4.11 -14.22
N ALA A 372 -33.12 4.40 -15.41
CA ALA A 372 -32.87 3.38 -16.44
C ALA A 372 -31.36 3.23 -16.69
N LEU A 373 -30.85 1.99 -16.63
CA LEU A 373 -29.45 1.67 -16.94
C LEU A 373 -29.36 0.95 -18.27
N GLN A 374 -28.64 1.50 -19.23
CA GLN A 374 -28.51 0.93 -20.56
C GLN A 374 -27.11 0.33 -20.79
N PRO A 375 -26.99 -0.98 -21.07
CA PRO A 375 -25.73 -1.59 -21.46
C PRO A 375 -25.23 -1.05 -22.80
N ARG A 376 -23.97 -0.61 -22.84
CA ARG A 376 -23.29 -0.24 -24.07
C ARG A 376 -22.50 -1.44 -24.61
N GLU A 377 -22.66 -1.78 -25.89
CA GLU A 377 -21.79 -2.76 -26.57
C GLU A 377 -20.56 -2.05 -27.17
N ARG A 378 -19.40 -2.73 -27.17
CA ARG A 378 -18.19 -2.25 -27.85
C ARG A 378 -18.43 -2.27 -29.37
N LEU A 379 -18.27 -1.13 -30.04
CA LEU A 379 -18.18 -1.10 -31.50
C LEU A 379 -16.87 -1.79 -31.92
N ARG A 380 -16.96 -2.83 -32.75
CA ARG A 380 -15.78 -3.44 -33.40
C ARG A 380 -15.27 -2.48 -34.46
N HIS A 381 -14.00 -2.09 -34.37
CA HIS A 381 -13.28 -1.42 -35.44
C HIS A 381 -12.73 -2.51 -36.37
N ASP A 382 -13.31 -2.65 -37.56
CA ASP A 382 -12.66 -3.34 -38.68
C ASP A 382 -12.04 -2.27 -39.60
N ASP A 383 -10.98 -2.69 -40.29
CA ASP A 383 -10.05 -1.94 -41.11
C ASP A 383 -10.68 -1.02 -42.19
N GLY A 384 -10.01 0.11 -42.45
CA GLY A 384 -10.00 0.77 -43.76
C GLY A 384 -11.12 1.79 -44.06
N ALA A 385 -10.75 3.08 -44.00
CA ALA A 385 -11.25 4.20 -44.82
C ALA A 385 -12.78 4.46 -44.94
N VAL A 386 -13.33 5.39 -44.14
CA VAL A 386 -14.54 6.21 -44.48
C VAL A 386 -14.48 7.60 -43.81
N PRO A 387 -14.98 8.70 -44.42
CA PRO A 387 -14.76 10.09 -43.97
C PRO A 387 -15.64 10.54 -42.78
N ALA A 388 -15.23 11.67 -42.18
CA ALA A 388 -15.73 12.32 -40.95
C ALA A 388 -17.23 12.74 -40.89
N ALA A 389 -18.13 12.15 -41.68
CA ALA A 389 -19.56 12.47 -41.69
C ALA A 389 -20.47 11.31 -41.20
N ALA A 390 -19.90 10.23 -40.65
CA ALA A 390 -20.65 9.04 -40.24
C ALA A 390 -20.93 8.91 -38.73
N GLU A 391 -20.93 10.01 -37.97
CA GLU A 391 -21.32 10.01 -36.53
C GLU A 391 -22.85 9.90 -36.29
N ALA A 392 -23.67 9.83 -37.34
CA ALA A 392 -25.11 9.73 -37.21
C ALA A 392 -25.66 8.42 -37.78
N ARG A 393 -25.61 7.32 -37.01
CA ARG A 393 -26.59 6.21 -37.04
C ARG A 393 -26.27 5.15 -35.97
N VAL A 394 -26.90 5.31 -34.81
CA VAL A 394 -27.06 4.24 -33.82
C VAL A 394 -27.83 3.09 -34.50
N LYS A 395 -27.21 1.91 -34.62
CA LYS A 395 -27.92 0.70 -35.04
C LYS A 395 -29.01 0.38 -33.99
N ARG A 396 -30.27 0.34 -34.46
CA ARG A 396 -31.42 -0.23 -33.73
C ARG A 396 -31.13 -1.72 -33.49
N GLY A 397 -30.94 -2.12 -32.24
CA GLY A 397 -30.80 -3.53 -31.85
C GLY A 397 -29.96 -3.81 -30.60
N GLY A 398 -29.72 -2.84 -29.72
CA GLY A 398 -29.04 -3.09 -28.44
C GLY A 398 -29.99 -3.59 -27.35
N ALA A 399 -29.45 -4.29 -26.34
CA ALA A 399 -30.19 -4.81 -25.19
C ALA A 399 -31.11 -3.77 -24.52
N ASP A 400 -32.28 -4.21 -24.04
CA ASP A 400 -33.24 -3.38 -23.33
C ASP A 400 -32.63 -2.73 -22.07
N ALA A 401 -33.10 -1.52 -21.73
CA ALA A 401 -32.61 -0.80 -20.55
C ALA A 401 -33.16 -1.43 -19.26
N PHE A 402 -32.30 -1.56 -18.24
CA PHE A 402 -32.70 -2.06 -16.93
C PHE A 402 -33.37 -0.97 -16.11
N HIS A 403 -34.62 -1.20 -15.72
CA HIS A 403 -35.38 -0.24 -14.92
C HIS A 403 -35.16 -0.44 -13.41
N VAL A 404 -34.85 0.65 -12.72
CA VAL A 404 -34.53 0.69 -11.30
C VAL A 404 -35.44 1.67 -10.60
N ARG A 405 -36.20 1.19 -9.61
CA ARG A 405 -37.01 2.06 -8.74
C ARG A 405 -36.20 2.53 -7.54
N VAL A 406 -35.92 3.82 -7.48
CA VAL A 406 -35.19 4.44 -6.38
C VAL A 406 -36.18 4.77 -5.27
N ARG A 407 -36.53 3.79 -4.43
CA ARG A 407 -37.39 4.02 -3.25
C ARG A 407 -36.76 5.04 -2.32
N ALA A 408 -37.50 6.03 -1.82
CA ALA A 408 -36.99 6.97 -0.82
C ALA A 408 -36.47 6.20 0.42
N LEU A 409 -35.18 6.32 0.73
CA LEU A 409 -34.70 6.01 2.07
C LEU A 409 -35.44 6.98 2.99
N GLY A 410 -36.22 6.48 3.95
CA GLY A 410 -36.91 7.31 4.94
C GLY A 410 -35.95 8.23 5.71
N GLY A 411 -36.42 8.90 6.78
CA GLY A 411 -35.64 9.88 7.57
C GLY A 411 -34.30 9.39 8.18
N ALA A 412 -33.94 8.14 7.92
CA ALA A 412 -32.71 7.47 8.28
C ALA A 412 -31.46 8.03 7.57
N ARG A 413 -30.44 8.36 8.36
CA ARG A 413 -29.05 8.53 7.89
C ARG A 413 -28.44 7.16 7.57
N GLY A 414 -27.71 7.01 6.46
CA GLY A 414 -26.98 5.78 6.12
C GLY A 414 -26.88 5.48 4.62
N TRP A 415 -26.44 4.26 4.30
CA TRP A 415 -26.37 3.71 2.95
C TRP A 415 -27.22 2.44 2.81
N GLY A 416 -27.51 2.03 1.58
CA GLY A 416 -28.20 0.77 1.29
C GLY A 416 -28.17 0.38 -0.19
N VAL A 417 -28.42 -0.91 -0.45
CA VAL A 417 -28.49 -1.46 -1.81
C VAL A 417 -29.78 -1.01 -2.50
N VAL A 418 -29.67 -0.55 -3.75
CA VAL A 418 -30.81 -0.26 -4.60
C VAL A 418 -31.14 -1.52 -5.40
N ARG A 419 -32.32 -2.09 -5.14
CA ARG A 419 -32.79 -3.30 -5.83
C ARG A 419 -33.26 -2.97 -7.24
N THR A 420 -32.79 -3.73 -8.21
CA THR A 420 -33.27 -3.71 -9.59
C THR A 420 -34.51 -4.61 -9.69
N GLU A 421 -35.53 -4.18 -10.43
CA GLU A 421 -36.78 -4.95 -10.56
C GLU A 421 -36.61 -6.16 -11.50
N GLU A 422 -35.61 -6.10 -12.38
CA GLU A 422 -35.27 -7.13 -13.36
C GLU A 422 -34.04 -7.95 -12.92
N GLY A 423 -34.14 -9.28 -13.06
CA GLY A 423 -33.02 -10.19 -12.88
C GLY A 423 -31.97 -10.03 -14.00
N GLY A 424 -30.70 -10.24 -13.69
CA GLY A 424 -29.62 -10.18 -14.69
C GLY A 424 -28.99 -8.81 -14.93
N CYS A 425 -29.34 -7.78 -14.15
CA CYS A 425 -28.67 -6.48 -14.23
C CYS A 425 -27.15 -6.64 -13.94
N PRO A 426 -26.25 -6.23 -14.87
CA PRO A 426 -24.81 -6.45 -14.74
C PRO A 426 -24.15 -5.53 -13.70
N TRP A 427 -24.90 -4.64 -13.07
CA TRP A 427 -24.42 -3.76 -12.02
C TRP A 427 -25.11 -4.02 -10.68
N ARG A 428 -24.42 -3.61 -9.63
CA ARG A 428 -24.89 -3.53 -8.25
C ARG A 428 -24.88 -2.06 -7.83
N LEU A 429 -25.99 -1.61 -7.27
CA LEU A 429 -26.22 -0.20 -7.01
C LEU A 429 -26.32 0.05 -5.51
N TYR A 430 -25.63 1.08 -5.05
CA TYR A 430 -25.64 1.53 -3.67
C TYR A 430 -26.05 2.98 -3.59
N ARG A 431 -26.95 3.30 -2.69
CA ARG A 431 -27.32 4.68 -2.37
C ARG A 431 -26.67 5.09 -1.06
N VAL A 432 -26.02 6.23 -1.05
CA VAL A 432 -25.35 6.81 0.12
C VAL A 432 -25.98 8.17 0.41
N ARG A 433 -26.49 8.37 1.62
CA ARG A 433 -26.99 9.68 2.04
C ARG A 433 -25.85 10.62 2.40
N ILE A 434 -25.74 11.73 1.68
CA ILE A 434 -24.74 12.77 1.96
C ILE A 434 -25.35 13.83 2.89
N SER A 435 -26.55 14.33 2.57
CA SER A 435 -27.28 15.27 3.43
C SER A 435 -28.81 15.12 3.28
N ARG A 436 -29.59 15.94 4.00
CA ARG A 436 -31.06 15.84 3.97
C ARG A 436 -31.60 16.22 2.59
N GLY A 437 -32.03 15.22 1.83
CA GLY A 437 -32.54 15.42 0.46
C GLY A 437 -31.47 15.40 -0.63
N HIS A 438 -30.23 14.99 -0.28
CA HIS A 438 -29.12 14.82 -1.22
C HIS A 438 -28.48 13.45 -1.02
N ASP A 439 -28.61 12.62 -2.05
CA ASP A 439 -28.13 11.25 -2.03
C ASP A 439 -27.22 11.00 -3.24
N LYS A 440 -26.22 10.16 -3.03
CA LYS A 440 -25.29 9.71 -4.05
C LYS A 440 -25.62 8.27 -4.43
N LEU A 441 -25.50 7.94 -5.71
CA LEU A 441 -25.64 6.61 -6.25
C LEU A 441 -24.28 6.13 -6.73
N VAL A 442 -23.82 5.02 -6.17
CA VAL A 442 -22.60 4.33 -6.55
C VAL A 442 -22.99 3.07 -7.33
N ILE A 443 -22.50 2.94 -8.55
CA ILE A 443 -22.80 1.85 -9.48
C ILE A 443 -21.52 1.05 -9.69
N LEU A 444 -21.53 -0.21 -9.28
CA LEU A 444 -20.39 -1.13 -9.33
C LEU A 444 -20.71 -2.31 -10.27
N PRO A 445 -19.74 -2.89 -10.98
CA PRO A 445 -19.94 -4.16 -11.68
C PRO A 445 -20.46 -5.25 -10.73
N ARG A 446 -21.41 -6.06 -11.17
CA ARG A 446 -21.92 -7.19 -10.40
C ARG A 446 -20.98 -8.38 -10.55
N ARG A 447 -20.14 -8.61 -9.54
CA ARG A 447 -19.29 -9.80 -9.43
C ARG A 447 -20.11 -11.04 -9.03
N ASP A 448 -19.74 -12.19 -9.55
CA ASP A 448 -20.23 -13.47 -9.06
C ASP A 448 -19.48 -13.84 -7.77
N LEU A 449 -20.17 -13.77 -6.63
CA LEU A 449 -19.56 -14.01 -5.33
C LEU A 449 -19.22 -15.49 -5.10
N SER A 450 -19.82 -16.40 -5.86
CA SER A 450 -19.54 -17.84 -5.74
C SER A 450 -18.19 -18.22 -6.36
N CYS A 451 -17.67 -17.41 -7.29
CA CYS A 451 -16.44 -17.70 -8.02
C CYS A 451 -15.55 -16.47 -8.33
N TYR A 452 -15.58 -15.43 -7.49
CA TYR A 452 -14.90 -14.16 -7.80
C TYR A 452 -13.38 -14.26 -7.89
N LEU A 453 -12.74 -15.26 -7.25
CA LEU A 453 -11.30 -15.46 -7.38
C LEU A 453 -10.94 -16.01 -8.76
N ALA A 454 -11.87 -16.64 -9.49
CA ALA A 454 -11.66 -17.14 -10.84
C ALA A 454 -11.23 -16.04 -11.83
N ASP A 455 -11.60 -14.79 -11.56
CA ASP A 455 -11.24 -13.62 -12.37
C ASP A 455 -9.87 -13.02 -12.00
N MET A 456 -9.22 -13.53 -10.94
CA MET A 456 -7.89 -13.09 -10.50
C MET A 456 -6.77 -13.89 -11.18
N PRO A 457 -5.59 -13.30 -11.40
CA PRO A 457 -4.45 -14.02 -11.98
C PRO A 457 -3.90 -15.05 -10.99
N ASP A 458 -3.48 -16.21 -11.50
CA ASP A 458 -2.93 -17.31 -10.70
C ASP A 458 -1.65 -16.91 -9.94
N GLY A 459 -0.86 -15.99 -10.50
CA GLY A 459 0.35 -15.47 -9.86
C GLY A 459 0.11 -14.50 -8.69
N ALA A 460 -1.13 -14.11 -8.40
CA ALA A 460 -1.42 -13.25 -7.24
C ALA A 460 -1.11 -13.99 -5.93
N LEU A 461 -0.32 -13.38 -5.04
CA LEU A 461 -0.13 -13.92 -3.69
C LEU A 461 -1.46 -13.92 -2.93
N LEU A 462 -1.79 -15.00 -2.22
CA LEU A 462 -3.04 -15.07 -1.46
C LEU A 462 -3.14 -13.96 -0.38
N SER A 463 -2.00 -13.54 0.16
CA SER A 463 -1.88 -12.40 1.10
C SER A 463 -2.14 -11.03 0.47
N SER A 464 -2.04 -10.91 -0.86
CA SER A 464 -2.30 -9.66 -1.59
C SER A 464 -3.78 -9.42 -1.88
N LEU A 465 -4.63 -10.42 -1.62
CA LEU A 465 -6.07 -10.37 -1.86
C LEU A 465 -6.82 -9.95 -0.59
N LEU A 466 -7.88 -9.17 -0.77
CA LEU A 466 -8.87 -8.92 0.26
C LEU A 466 -9.86 -10.10 0.29
N LEU A 467 -9.71 -10.96 1.29
CA LEU A 467 -10.57 -12.13 1.50
C LEU A 467 -11.57 -11.88 2.64
N PRO A 468 -12.88 -11.89 2.36
CA PRO A 468 -13.91 -11.85 3.38
C PRO A 468 -13.94 -13.16 4.19
N GLY A 469 -14.04 -13.03 5.51
CA GLY A 469 -14.04 -14.13 6.47
C GLY A 469 -15.13 -14.00 7.52
N THR A 470 -15.47 -15.13 8.16
CA THR A 470 -16.37 -15.13 9.32
C THR A 470 -15.65 -15.61 10.57
N HIS A 471 -15.76 -14.83 11.65
CA HIS A 471 -15.29 -15.22 12.97
C HIS A 471 -16.29 -16.22 13.56
N GLU A 472 -15.79 -17.28 14.21
CA GLU A 472 -16.63 -18.35 14.75
C GLU A 472 -17.65 -18.82 13.68
N THR A 473 -17.15 -19.26 12.52
CA THR A 473 -17.93 -19.43 11.27
C THR A 473 -19.22 -20.23 11.45
N MET A 474 -19.19 -21.20 12.36
CA MET A 474 -20.30 -22.12 12.64
C MET A 474 -21.15 -21.69 13.84
N ALA A 475 -20.90 -20.53 14.46
CA ALA A 475 -21.60 -20.06 15.65
C ALA A 475 -22.99 -19.48 15.35
N PHE A 476 -23.92 -20.36 14.91
CA PHE A 476 -25.30 -20.05 14.57
C PHE A 476 -26.27 -20.10 15.77
N HIS A 477 -25.82 -20.59 16.92
CA HIS A 477 -26.62 -20.83 18.12
C HIS A 477 -26.03 -20.14 19.35
N GLY A 478 -26.85 -19.98 20.41
CA GLY A 478 -26.41 -19.36 21.66
C GLY A 478 -26.66 -17.86 21.76
N TRP A 479 -27.69 -17.35 21.09
CA TRP A 479 -28.09 -15.94 21.18
C TRP A 479 -28.26 -15.49 22.64
N PRO A 480 -27.83 -14.26 23.00
CA PRO A 480 -27.11 -13.27 22.18
C PRO A 480 -25.58 -13.33 22.36
N ILE A 481 -25.08 -14.20 23.24
CA ILE A 481 -23.69 -14.17 23.73
C ILE A 481 -22.79 -14.98 22.80
N SER A 482 -23.23 -16.17 22.41
CA SER A 482 -22.43 -17.14 21.67
C SER A 482 -22.85 -17.28 20.20
N GLN A 483 -23.86 -16.52 19.75
CA GLN A 483 -24.22 -16.49 18.32
C GLN A 483 -23.45 -15.37 17.62
N CYS A 484 -22.59 -15.73 16.67
CA CYS A 484 -21.82 -14.79 15.84
C CYS A 484 -22.34 -14.73 14.39
N GLN A 485 -23.03 -15.78 13.94
CA GLN A 485 -23.53 -15.90 12.56
C GLN A 485 -25.04 -16.15 12.52
N SER A 486 -25.67 -15.81 11.40
CA SER A 486 -27.10 -16.02 11.19
C SER A 486 -27.38 -17.38 10.55
N ALA A 487 -28.31 -18.14 11.10
CA ALA A 487 -28.79 -19.38 10.48
C ALA A 487 -29.84 -19.14 9.37
N GLN A 488 -30.12 -17.88 9.01
CA GLN A 488 -31.33 -17.52 8.26
C GLN A 488 -31.15 -17.69 6.74
N GLN A 489 -31.47 -18.89 6.26
CA GLN A 489 -31.28 -19.28 4.86
C GLN A 489 -32.53 -19.17 3.98
N PRO A 490 -32.40 -19.06 2.65
CA PRO A 490 -33.49 -19.33 1.71
C PRO A 490 -33.92 -20.80 1.82
N SER A 491 -35.20 -21.11 1.65
CA SER A 491 -35.69 -22.50 1.67
C SER A 491 -35.06 -23.38 0.58
N SER A 492 -34.56 -22.76 -0.50
CA SER A 492 -33.86 -23.42 -1.60
C SER A 492 -32.43 -23.86 -1.27
N GLN A 493 -31.87 -23.43 -0.14
CA GLN A 493 -30.50 -23.74 0.24
C GLN A 493 -30.37 -23.83 1.77
N PRO A 494 -30.63 -25.01 2.36
CA PRO A 494 -30.73 -25.15 3.81
C PRO A 494 -29.38 -25.16 4.53
N ASP A 495 -28.27 -25.35 3.81
CA ASP A 495 -26.91 -25.38 4.39
C ASP A 495 -26.38 -23.94 4.60
N PRO A 496 -26.25 -23.47 5.85
CA PRO A 496 -25.79 -22.12 6.15
C PRO A 496 -24.31 -21.90 5.81
N LEU A 497 -23.47 -22.93 5.85
CA LEU A 497 -22.06 -22.80 5.49
C LEU A 497 -21.92 -22.68 3.98
N LEU A 498 -22.63 -23.50 3.21
CA LEU A 498 -22.62 -23.40 1.74
C LEU A 498 -23.09 -22.00 1.29
N HIS A 499 -24.09 -21.44 1.97
CA HIS A 499 -24.55 -20.08 1.69
C HIS A 499 -23.50 -19.01 1.99
N GLN A 500 -22.73 -19.13 3.08
CA GLN A 500 -21.60 -18.22 3.35
C GLN A 500 -20.58 -18.26 2.21
N LEU A 501 -20.23 -19.46 1.73
CA LEU A 501 -19.27 -19.63 0.63
C LEU A 501 -19.80 -19.03 -0.67
N GLN A 502 -21.04 -19.31 -1.05
CA GLN A 502 -21.64 -18.73 -2.25
C GLN A 502 -21.85 -17.21 -2.14
N SER A 503 -21.93 -16.69 -0.92
CA SER A 503 -22.00 -15.25 -0.63
C SER A 503 -20.63 -14.56 -0.66
N GLY A 504 -19.52 -15.27 -0.91
CA GLY A 504 -18.18 -14.71 -1.10
C GLY A 504 -17.21 -14.90 0.06
N ILE A 505 -17.59 -15.65 1.11
CA ILE A 505 -16.69 -15.95 2.23
C ILE A 505 -15.62 -16.95 1.79
N ARG A 506 -14.34 -16.65 2.10
CA ARG A 506 -13.16 -17.48 1.78
C ARG A 506 -12.24 -17.71 2.98
N LEU A 507 -12.52 -17.11 4.14
CA LEU A 507 -11.81 -17.41 5.39
C LEU A 507 -12.78 -17.95 6.44
N LEU A 508 -12.46 -19.11 7.00
CA LEU A 508 -13.29 -19.78 8.01
C LEU A 508 -12.51 -19.93 9.32
N ASP A 509 -13.11 -19.53 10.44
CA ASP A 509 -12.61 -19.80 11.79
C ASP A 509 -13.47 -20.88 12.43
N LEU A 510 -12.96 -22.11 12.45
CA LEU A 510 -13.62 -23.31 12.95
C LEU A 510 -13.15 -23.63 14.36
N ARG A 511 -14.11 -23.70 15.27
CA ARG A 511 -13.91 -23.95 16.70
C ARG A 511 -14.56 -25.26 17.08
N LEU A 512 -13.76 -26.21 17.55
CA LEU A 512 -14.14 -27.61 17.72
C LEU A 512 -13.87 -28.09 19.14
N SER A 513 -14.73 -28.96 19.66
CA SER A 513 -14.52 -29.70 20.91
C SER A 513 -14.71 -31.20 20.67
N ILE A 514 -14.14 -32.02 21.54
CA ILE A 514 -14.28 -33.48 21.48
C ILE A 514 -15.53 -33.87 22.27
N VAL A 515 -16.49 -34.51 21.60
CA VAL A 515 -17.70 -35.06 22.21
C VAL A 515 -17.84 -36.50 21.75
N ASP A 516 -17.79 -37.45 22.70
CA ASP A 516 -17.87 -38.90 22.43
C ASP A 516 -16.89 -39.36 21.33
N ASP A 517 -15.62 -38.94 21.43
CA ASP A 517 -14.54 -39.19 20.45
C ASP A 517 -14.80 -38.66 19.03
N ARG A 518 -15.71 -37.68 18.87
CA ARG A 518 -15.99 -37.00 17.59
C ARG A 518 -15.78 -35.51 17.70
N LEU A 519 -15.43 -34.86 16.59
CA LEU A 519 -15.27 -33.41 16.56
C LEU A 519 -16.60 -32.70 16.30
N MET A 520 -17.00 -31.87 17.25
CA MET A 520 -18.24 -31.08 17.20
C MET A 520 -17.91 -29.59 17.27
N CYS A 521 -18.66 -28.76 16.54
CA CYS A 521 -18.47 -27.31 16.61
C CYS A 521 -19.00 -26.72 17.91
N PHE A 522 -18.21 -25.82 18.50
CA PHE A 522 -18.50 -25.11 19.74
C PHE A 522 -18.12 -23.63 19.62
N HIS A 523 -18.69 -22.81 20.51
CA HIS A 523 -18.20 -21.46 20.79
C HIS A 523 -18.24 -21.27 22.31
N GLY A 524 -17.08 -21.33 22.94
CA GLY A 524 -16.96 -21.54 24.38
C GLY A 524 -17.78 -22.76 24.83
N PRO A 525 -18.64 -22.65 25.87
CA PRO A 525 -19.40 -23.78 26.37
C PRO A 525 -20.64 -24.14 25.51
N VAL A 526 -20.93 -23.41 24.43
CA VAL A 526 -22.18 -23.57 23.67
C VAL A 526 -22.00 -24.46 22.44
N PRO A 527 -22.70 -25.60 22.33
CA PRO A 527 -22.64 -26.45 21.15
C PRO A 527 -23.34 -25.82 19.95
N GLN A 528 -22.67 -25.86 18.80
CA GLN A 528 -23.18 -25.36 17.52
C GLN A 528 -23.86 -26.44 16.67
N ARG A 529 -23.97 -27.68 17.19
CA ARG A 529 -24.77 -28.78 16.64
C ARG A 529 -24.33 -29.26 15.26
N THR A 530 -23.12 -28.92 14.82
CA THR A 530 -22.56 -29.37 13.53
C THR A 530 -21.29 -30.19 13.77
N PRO A 531 -21.23 -31.45 13.31
CA PRO A 531 -20.00 -32.24 13.34
C PRO A 531 -19.02 -31.73 12.28
N PHE A 532 -17.72 -31.89 12.54
CA PHE A 532 -16.68 -31.45 11.62
C PHE A 532 -16.78 -32.16 10.26
N THR A 533 -17.11 -33.45 10.22
CA THR A 533 -17.38 -34.18 8.97
C THR A 533 -18.40 -33.51 8.05
N SER A 534 -19.45 -32.88 8.59
CA SER A 534 -20.45 -32.18 7.76
C SER A 534 -19.87 -30.93 7.10
N ILE A 535 -18.97 -30.23 7.80
CA ILE A 535 -18.25 -29.08 7.25
C ILE A 535 -17.34 -29.53 6.12
N LEU A 536 -16.61 -30.63 6.31
CA LEU A 536 -15.73 -31.19 5.30
C LEU A 536 -16.50 -31.52 4.01
N ALA A 537 -17.66 -32.16 4.14
CA ALA A 537 -18.53 -32.50 3.02
C ALA A 537 -19.03 -31.25 2.27
N THR A 538 -19.47 -30.20 2.98
CA THR A 538 -19.90 -28.93 2.38
C THR A 538 -18.76 -28.25 1.62
N LEU A 539 -17.57 -28.18 2.21
CA LEU A 539 -16.41 -27.55 1.60
C LEU A 539 -15.91 -28.33 0.38
N TYR A 540 -15.92 -29.66 0.43
CA TYR A 540 -15.63 -30.52 -0.72
C TYR A 540 -16.65 -30.27 -1.85
N ALA A 541 -17.95 -30.25 -1.55
CA ALA A 541 -18.97 -30.00 -2.55
C ALA A 541 -18.78 -28.64 -3.25
N PHE A 542 -18.38 -27.61 -2.49
CA PHE A 542 -18.13 -26.28 -3.03
C PHE A 542 -16.91 -26.22 -3.97
N LEU A 543 -15.78 -26.81 -3.57
CA LEU A 543 -14.52 -26.76 -4.34
C LEU A 543 -14.36 -27.88 -5.38
N SER A 544 -15.25 -28.88 -5.37
CA SER A 544 -15.22 -29.97 -6.34
C SER A 544 -15.21 -29.43 -7.78
N PRO A 545 -14.68 -30.16 -8.78
CA PRO A 545 -14.65 -29.70 -10.17
C PRO A 545 -16.03 -29.36 -10.76
N SER A 546 -17.08 -29.99 -10.24
CA SER A 546 -18.49 -29.72 -10.57
C SER A 546 -19.15 -28.67 -9.67
N GLY A 547 -18.45 -28.22 -8.64
CA GLY A 547 -18.92 -27.28 -7.64
C GLY A 547 -18.84 -25.82 -8.13
N PRO A 548 -19.62 -24.92 -7.52
CA PRO A 548 -19.64 -23.51 -7.89
C PRO A 548 -18.31 -22.79 -7.63
N GLY A 549 -17.48 -23.32 -6.73
CA GLY A 549 -16.19 -22.78 -6.33
C GLY A 549 -14.99 -23.54 -6.89
N ALA A 550 -15.10 -24.25 -8.01
CA ALA A 550 -14.02 -25.11 -8.55
C ALA A 550 -12.68 -24.37 -8.77
N LYS A 551 -12.72 -23.06 -9.02
CA LYS A 551 -11.53 -22.20 -9.17
C LYS A 551 -11.23 -21.39 -7.91
N GLU A 552 -11.95 -21.57 -6.83
CA GLU A 552 -11.76 -20.81 -5.59
C GLU A 552 -10.77 -21.51 -4.66
N THR A 553 -10.39 -20.84 -3.58
CA THR A 553 -9.64 -21.43 -2.46
C THR A 553 -10.25 -20.99 -1.15
N ILE A 554 -10.16 -21.81 -0.11
CA ILE A 554 -10.68 -21.50 1.22
C ILE A 554 -9.55 -21.57 2.23
N VAL A 555 -9.37 -20.52 3.02
CA VAL A 555 -8.46 -20.53 4.16
C VAL A 555 -9.23 -20.98 5.39
N VAL A 556 -8.70 -21.99 6.09
CA VAL A 556 -9.36 -22.57 7.26
C VAL A 556 -8.43 -22.48 8.47
N SER A 557 -8.92 -21.81 9.52
CA SER A 557 -8.36 -21.83 10.87
C SER A 557 -9.13 -22.87 11.68
N ILE A 558 -8.44 -23.86 12.26
CA ILE A 558 -9.03 -24.85 13.17
C ILE A 558 -8.44 -24.67 14.56
N LYS A 559 -9.29 -24.56 15.57
CA LYS A 559 -8.88 -24.45 16.98
C LYS A 559 -9.76 -25.30 17.88
N GLN A 560 -9.15 -25.79 18.95
CA GLN A 560 -9.82 -26.55 20.01
C GLN A 560 -10.43 -25.57 21.04
N GLU A 561 -11.71 -25.75 21.41
CA GLU A 561 -12.44 -24.90 22.37
C GLU A 561 -12.51 -25.49 23.79
N ASP A 562 -12.38 -26.81 23.92
CA ASP A 562 -12.33 -27.49 25.21
C ASP A 562 -10.88 -27.62 25.73
N THR A 563 -10.65 -28.54 26.67
CA THR A 563 -9.32 -28.72 27.25
C THR A 563 -8.36 -29.31 26.22
N ALA A 564 -7.24 -28.63 25.98
CA ALA A 564 -6.22 -29.06 25.03
C ALA A 564 -5.84 -30.53 25.21
N SER A 565 -5.93 -31.32 24.14
CA SER A 565 -5.69 -32.76 24.19
C SER A 565 -4.96 -33.25 22.94
N PRO A 566 -3.94 -34.13 23.07
CA PRO A 566 -3.31 -34.78 21.92
C PRO A 566 -4.28 -35.58 21.05
N LEU A 567 -5.43 -35.98 21.59
CA LEU A 567 -6.49 -36.66 20.85
C LEU A 567 -7.10 -35.74 19.77
N PHE A 568 -7.19 -34.44 20.04
CA PHE A 568 -7.81 -33.47 19.13
C PHE A 568 -7.14 -33.45 17.76
N THR A 569 -5.82 -33.28 17.72
CA THR A 569 -5.06 -33.27 16.46
C THR A 569 -5.21 -34.59 15.70
N LYS A 570 -5.21 -35.73 16.41
CA LYS A 570 -5.42 -37.04 15.80
C LYS A 570 -6.81 -37.18 15.18
N LEU A 571 -7.85 -36.69 15.85
CA LEU A 571 -9.21 -36.69 15.32
C LEU A 571 -9.36 -35.75 14.13
N VAL A 572 -8.74 -34.55 14.17
CA VAL A 572 -8.79 -33.60 13.04
C VAL A 572 -8.16 -34.22 11.80
N GLN A 573 -6.96 -34.79 11.95
CA GLN A 573 -6.27 -35.48 10.86
C GLN A 573 -7.04 -36.71 10.37
N GLY A 574 -7.59 -37.50 11.29
CA GLY A 574 -8.38 -38.69 10.96
C GLY A 574 -9.66 -38.38 10.20
N GLU A 575 -10.44 -37.39 10.63
CA GLU A 575 -11.66 -36.96 9.95
C GLU A 575 -11.36 -36.29 8.59
N ILE A 576 -10.27 -35.53 8.47
CA ILE A 576 -9.79 -34.99 7.18
C ILE A 576 -9.45 -36.11 6.22
N ALA A 577 -8.59 -37.04 6.62
CA ALA A 577 -8.15 -38.14 5.78
C ALA A 577 -9.31 -39.06 5.36
N ALA A 578 -10.33 -39.19 6.21
CA ALA A 578 -11.54 -39.97 5.93
C ALA A 578 -12.59 -39.22 5.09
N SER A 579 -12.44 -37.91 4.86
CA SER A 579 -13.39 -37.11 4.07
C SER A 579 -13.25 -37.35 2.57
N GLU A 580 -14.27 -36.95 1.80
CA GLU A 580 -14.34 -37.16 0.35
C GLU A 580 -13.17 -36.52 -0.43
N GLY A 581 -12.57 -35.45 0.10
CA GLY A 581 -11.39 -34.82 -0.49
C GLY A 581 -10.04 -35.35 0.03
N GLY A 582 -10.05 -36.04 1.17
CA GLY A 582 -8.85 -36.49 1.86
C GLY A 582 -7.79 -35.40 2.07
N ASP A 583 -6.53 -35.81 2.18
CA ASP A 583 -5.40 -34.88 2.34
C ASP A 583 -5.14 -34.02 1.09
N ASN A 584 -5.57 -34.49 -0.10
CA ASN A 584 -5.36 -33.77 -1.37
C ASN A 584 -6.15 -32.46 -1.46
N LEU A 585 -7.23 -32.36 -0.67
CA LEU A 585 -8.00 -31.13 -0.56
C LEU A 585 -7.27 -30.07 0.28
N TRP A 586 -6.20 -30.43 0.99
CA TRP A 586 -5.46 -29.54 1.87
C TRP A 586 -4.08 -29.19 1.31
N TYR A 587 -3.80 -27.90 1.24
CA TYR A 587 -2.46 -27.38 1.07
C TYR A 587 -1.79 -27.26 2.45
N THR A 588 -0.74 -28.03 2.67
CA THR A 588 -0.07 -28.19 3.97
C THR A 588 1.41 -27.80 3.94
N GLU A 589 1.92 -27.27 2.82
CA GLU A 589 3.31 -26.81 2.72
C GLU A 589 3.55 -25.68 3.74
N SER A 590 4.43 -25.94 4.71
CA SER A 590 4.37 -25.29 6.01
C SER A 590 5.22 -24.01 6.14
N ASN A 591 5.90 -23.58 5.07
CA ASN A 591 6.98 -22.58 5.15
C ASN A 591 6.81 -21.33 4.25
N ARG A 592 5.66 -21.12 3.60
CA ARG A 592 5.40 -19.91 2.79
C ARG A 592 3.92 -19.65 2.57
N ILE A 593 3.59 -18.41 2.20
CA ILE A 593 2.25 -18.06 1.71
C ILE A 593 2.18 -18.44 0.22
N PRO A 594 1.18 -19.22 -0.21
CA PRO A 594 1.06 -19.63 -1.59
C PRO A 594 0.51 -18.52 -2.49
N THR A 595 0.77 -18.65 -3.78
CA THR A 595 0.04 -17.94 -4.83
C THR A 595 -1.36 -18.53 -4.99
N LEU A 596 -2.30 -17.76 -5.53
CA LEU A 596 -3.68 -18.18 -5.73
C LEU A 596 -3.75 -19.44 -6.59
N GLY A 597 -2.96 -19.53 -7.66
CA GLY A 597 -2.91 -20.69 -8.56
C GLY A 597 -2.54 -22.00 -7.85
N GLU A 598 -1.68 -21.94 -6.83
CA GLU A 598 -1.23 -23.12 -6.07
C GLU A 598 -2.30 -23.70 -5.14
N VAL A 599 -3.28 -22.88 -4.74
CA VAL A 599 -4.32 -23.26 -3.77
C VAL A 599 -5.73 -23.32 -4.35
N ARG A 600 -5.94 -23.03 -5.65
CA ARG A 600 -7.26 -23.23 -6.28
C ARG A 600 -7.72 -24.68 -6.15
N GLY A 601 -8.99 -24.85 -5.80
CA GLY A 601 -9.58 -26.16 -5.53
C GLY A 601 -9.09 -26.82 -4.24
N ARG A 602 -8.28 -26.12 -3.42
CA ARG A 602 -7.70 -26.63 -2.17
C ARG A 602 -7.97 -25.67 -1.00
N TRP A 603 -7.80 -26.19 0.21
CA TRP A 603 -7.84 -25.42 1.44
C TRP A 603 -6.44 -25.05 1.87
N TYR A 604 -6.26 -23.81 2.30
CA TYR A 604 -5.03 -23.37 2.93
C TYR A 604 -5.22 -23.41 4.45
N ALA A 605 -4.58 -24.36 5.12
CA ALA A 605 -4.56 -24.40 6.58
C ALA A 605 -3.64 -23.32 7.12
N ILE A 606 -4.10 -22.55 8.11
CA ILE A 606 -3.18 -21.72 8.89
C ILE A 606 -2.67 -22.56 10.08
N PRO A 607 -1.36 -22.87 10.18
CA PRO A 607 -0.83 -23.51 11.36
C PRO A 607 -1.11 -22.62 12.59
N SER A 608 -1.75 -23.22 13.60
CA SER A 608 -2.25 -22.63 14.85
C SER A 608 -1.57 -21.33 15.30
N PHE A 609 -2.36 -20.26 15.47
CA PHE A 609 -1.90 -18.97 16.00
C PHE A 609 -1.49 -18.99 17.49
N LEU A 610 -1.61 -20.11 18.22
CA LEU A 610 -1.41 -20.17 19.68
C LEU A 610 -0.78 -21.47 20.23
N SER A 611 0.11 -22.15 19.49
CA SER A 611 1.03 -23.08 20.16
C SER A 611 2.22 -22.31 20.73
N ILE A 612 2.06 -21.83 21.96
CA ILE A 612 3.11 -21.08 22.69
C ILE A 612 4.42 -21.88 22.83
N PRO A 613 4.43 -23.22 23.07
CA PRO A 613 5.68 -23.97 23.20
C PRO A 613 6.44 -24.10 21.88
N GLU A 614 5.78 -24.44 20.77
CA GLU A 614 6.48 -24.60 19.48
C GLU A 614 6.94 -23.25 18.92
N LYS A 615 6.19 -22.16 19.18
CA LYS A 615 6.62 -20.81 18.83
C LYS A 615 7.79 -20.34 19.69
N LEU A 616 7.86 -20.76 20.96
CA LEU A 616 9.01 -20.52 21.83
C LEU A 616 10.22 -21.34 21.37
N ASP A 617 10.07 -22.61 21.02
CA ASP A 617 11.19 -23.45 20.58
C ASP A 617 11.75 -22.98 19.23
N VAL A 618 10.88 -22.61 18.28
CA VAL A 618 11.29 -22.02 17.01
C VAL A 618 11.92 -20.64 17.25
N ALA A 619 11.32 -19.75 18.06
CA ALA A 619 11.91 -18.45 18.39
C ALA A 619 13.24 -18.57 19.16
N MET A 620 13.36 -19.54 20.08
CA MET A 620 14.59 -19.81 20.84
C MET A 620 15.67 -20.44 19.95
N SER A 621 15.29 -21.23 18.94
CA SER A 621 16.22 -21.75 17.94
C SER A 621 16.80 -20.65 17.03
N PHE A 622 16.10 -19.52 16.89
CA PHE A 622 16.60 -18.31 16.22
C PHE A 622 17.42 -17.39 17.13
N LEU A 623 17.37 -17.60 18.45
CA LEU A 623 18.01 -16.74 19.45
C LEU A 623 19.27 -17.36 20.09
N LEU A 624 19.57 -18.64 19.82
CA LEU A 624 20.76 -19.32 20.33
C LEU A 624 21.71 -19.72 19.18
N PRO A 625 23.01 -19.39 19.26
CA PRO A 625 23.99 -19.80 18.25
C PRO A 625 24.30 -21.31 18.34
N PRO A 626 24.75 -21.95 17.25
CA PRO A 626 25.04 -23.38 17.27
C PRO A 626 26.29 -23.67 18.10
N GLY A 627 26.07 -24.25 19.28
CA GLY A 627 27.02 -25.16 19.92
C GLY A 627 27.48 -24.82 21.34
N SER A 628 26.88 -25.48 22.33
CA SER A 628 27.64 -26.12 23.43
C SER A 628 26.83 -27.29 24.03
N SER A 629 26.97 -28.46 23.39
CA SER A 629 26.90 -29.85 23.88
C SER A 629 25.82 -30.29 24.89
N HIS A 630 24.87 -31.13 24.46
CA HIS A 630 24.91 -32.62 24.58
C HIS A 630 23.52 -33.24 24.30
N GLY A 631 23.47 -34.26 23.42
CA GLY A 631 22.35 -35.23 23.39
C GLY A 631 21.57 -35.35 22.07
N GLN A 632 22.19 -36.01 21.08
CA GLN A 632 21.57 -36.97 20.16
C GLN A 632 20.07 -36.82 19.80
N TYR A 633 19.74 -36.08 18.72
CA TYR A 633 18.67 -36.44 17.77
C TYR A 633 18.98 -35.84 16.39
N THR A 634 19.06 -36.69 15.38
CA THR A 634 19.24 -36.34 13.98
C THR A 634 17.93 -35.87 13.38
N SER A 635 17.83 -34.62 12.93
CA SER A 635 16.88 -34.23 11.88
C SER A 635 17.38 -32.98 11.16
N SER A 636 17.67 -33.17 9.87
CA SER A 636 17.94 -32.12 8.90
C SER A 636 16.67 -31.32 8.60
N ALA A 637 16.60 -30.06 9.02
CA ALA A 637 15.62 -29.09 8.54
C ALA A 637 16.34 -28.01 7.70
N PRO A 638 15.85 -27.64 6.50
CA PRO A 638 16.49 -26.64 5.65
C PRO A 638 16.30 -25.21 6.19
N ILE A 639 17.32 -24.37 5.98
CA ILE A 639 17.31 -22.92 6.17
C ILE A 639 16.19 -22.29 5.30
N PRO A 640 15.35 -21.35 5.78
CA PRO A 640 14.35 -20.68 4.95
C PRO A 640 14.99 -19.74 3.92
N ALA A 641 14.47 -19.75 2.69
CA ALA A 641 14.90 -18.90 1.57
C ALA A 641 14.38 -17.44 1.69
N PRO A 642 14.95 -16.48 0.93
CA PRO A 642 14.55 -15.06 0.97
C PRO A 642 13.18 -14.84 0.30
N GLY A 643 12.25 -14.08 0.93
CA GLY A 643 10.95 -13.71 0.34
C GLY A 643 9.71 -13.74 1.26
N SER A 644 9.82 -13.51 2.57
CA SER A 644 8.65 -13.57 3.47
C SER A 644 7.64 -12.44 3.21
N SER A 645 6.51 -12.77 2.60
CA SER A 645 5.35 -11.90 2.37
C SER A 645 4.56 -11.71 3.67
N SER A 646 4.29 -10.47 4.08
CA SER A 646 3.50 -10.18 5.29
C SER A 646 2.02 -10.48 5.06
N LEU A 647 1.40 -11.21 5.98
CA LEU A 647 -0.03 -11.51 5.98
C LEU A 647 -0.78 -10.56 6.93
N ALA A 648 -1.59 -9.65 6.40
CA ALA A 648 -2.44 -8.78 7.20
C ALA A 648 -3.78 -9.47 7.51
N ILE A 649 -4.03 -9.80 8.78
CA ILE A 649 -5.29 -10.37 9.28
C ILE A 649 -5.94 -9.38 10.24
N THR A 650 -7.22 -9.06 10.01
CA THR A 650 -8.00 -8.14 10.83
C THR A 650 -9.29 -8.82 11.30
N PHE A 651 -9.60 -8.69 12.59
CA PHE A 651 -10.88 -9.11 13.18
C PHE A 651 -11.75 -7.88 13.41
N PHE A 652 -12.89 -7.81 12.73
CA PHE A 652 -13.93 -6.82 12.95
C PHE A 652 -15.00 -7.31 13.93
N SER A 653 -14.91 -8.57 14.37
CA SER A 653 -15.66 -9.12 15.49
C SER A 653 -15.09 -8.64 16.84
N ALA A 654 -15.96 -8.45 17.81
CA ALA A 654 -15.57 -8.20 19.20
C ALA A 654 -16.72 -8.57 20.14
N ALA A 655 -16.39 -9.02 21.35
CA ALA A 655 -17.36 -9.25 22.40
C ALA A 655 -16.81 -8.86 23.79
N SER A 656 -17.63 -8.18 24.59
CA SER A 656 -17.40 -7.98 26.02
C SER A 656 -18.74 -7.87 26.78
N ILE A 657 -18.93 -8.70 27.81
CA ILE A 657 -20.12 -8.68 28.67
C ILE A 657 -20.05 -7.45 29.59
N PRO A 658 -21.15 -6.70 29.83
CA PRO A 658 -22.53 -7.02 29.41
C PRO A 658 -23.05 -6.30 28.17
N LEU A 659 -22.33 -5.34 27.58
CA LEU A 659 -22.90 -4.39 26.60
C LEU A 659 -22.32 -4.45 25.18
N ALA A 660 -21.30 -5.27 24.93
CA ALA A 660 -20.74 -5.50 23.60
C ALA A 660 -20.94 -6.95 23.19
N LEU A 661 -22.18 -7.34 22.92
CA LEU A 661 -22.48 -8.69 22.42
C LEU A 661 -22.18 -8.75 20.91
N PRO A 662 -21.77 -9.90 20.35
CA PRO A 662 -21.49 -10.05 18.91
C PRO A 662 -22.53 -9.41 17.97
N PRO A 663 -23.86 -9.61 18.16
CA PRO A 663 -24.84 -8.94 17.32
C PRO A 663 -24.86 -7.43 17.49
N THR A 664 -24.62 -6.93 18.70
CA THR A 664 -24.59 -5.50 19.01
C THR A 664 -23.38 -4.80 18.37
N ILE A 665 -22.22 -5.44 18.35
CA ILE A 665 -21.02 -4.89 17.71
C ILE A 665 -21.15 -4.93 16.19
N ALA A 666 -21.56 -6.07 15.62
CA ALA A 666 -21.70 -6.22 14.17
C ALA A 666 -22.80 -5.32 13.60
N ARG A 667 -23.99 -5.35 14.21
CA ARG A 667 -25.21 -4.72 13.67
C ARG A 667 -25.51 -3.35 14.28
N GLY A 668 -24.99 -3.07 15.47
CA GLY A 668 -25.41 -1.91 16.26
C GLY A 668 -26.68 -2.21 17.09
N PHE A 669 -27.22 -1.18 17.73
CA PHE A 669 -28.46 -1.28 18.49
C PHE A 669 -29.24 0.05 18.50
N GLY A 670 -30.54 -0.04 18.76
CA GLY A 670 -31.47 1.10 18.77
C GLY A 670 -31.89 1.54 17.36
N TRP A 671 -32.11 2.83 17.17
CA TRP A 671 -32.41 3.50 15.90
C TRP A 671 -31.27 4.48 15.52
N PRO A 672 -30.07 4.00 15.15
CA PRO A 672 -28.93 4.86 14.81
C PRO A 672 -29.24 5.84 13.67
N GLN A 673 -30.08 5.40 12.74
CA GLN A 673 -30.63 6.17 11.63
C GLN A 673 -31.33 7.48 12.06
N TRP A 674 -31.88 7.51 13.27
CA TRP A 674 -32.58 8.65 13.87
C TRP A 674 -31.76 9.32 14.98
N GLY A 675 -30.48 8.93 15.14
CA GLY A 675 -29.58 9.43 16.18
C GLY A 675 -29.83 8.85 17.58
N LEU A 676 -30.66 7.80 17.69
CA LEU A 676 -31.04 7.17 18.95
C LEU A 676 -30.54 5.71 18.99
N GLY A 677 -29.22 5.51 19.09
CA GLY A 677 -28.61 4.17 19.07
C GLY A 677 -27.13 4.21 18.68
N VAL A 678 -26.50 3.05 18.53
CA VAL A 678 -25.11 2.91 18.10
C VAL A 678 -25.05 2.15 16.78
N VAL A 679 -24.34 2.71 15.81
CA VAL A 679 -24.07 2.08 14.50
C VAL A 679 -23.04 0.97 14.66
N GLY A 680 -23.36 -0.24 14.18
CA GLY A 680 -22.47 -1.40 14.19
C GLY A 680 -21.27 -1.27 13.24
N VAL A 681 -20.28 -2.13 13.44
CA VAL A 681 -19.01 -2.13 12.68
C VAL A 681 -19.25 -2.42 11.19
N ASN A 682 -20.13 -3.37 10.85
CA ASN A 682 -20.39 -3.72 9.44
C ASN A 682 -20.98 -2.53 8.66
N GLU A 683 -21.88 -1.77 9.28
CA GLU A 683 -22.46 -0.56 8.67
C GLU A 683 -21.41 0.55 8.49
N ARG A 684 -20.52 0.74 9.48
CA ARG A 684 -19.43 1.72 9.40
C ARG A 684 -18.43 1.35 8.31
N LEU A 685 -18.03 0.08 8.24
CA LEU A 685 -17.10 -0.41 7.24
C LEU A 685 -17.67 -0.21 5.83
N GLY A 686 -18.92 -0.60 5.59
CA GLY A 686 -19.54 -0.38 4.28
C GLY A 686 -19.71 1.09 3.91
N ALA A 687 -20.00 1.96 4.90
CA ALA A 687 -20.04 3.39 4.67
C ALA A 687 -18.67 3.95 4.27
N ARG A 688 -17.60 3.47 4.92
CA ARG A 688 -16.22 3.84 4.58
C ARG A 688 -15.85 3.35 3.19
N LEU A 689 -16.12 2.09 2.85
CA LEU A 689 -15.84 1.54 1.51
C LEU A 689 -16.59 2.29 0.42
N LEU A 690 -17.87 2.61 0.62
CA LEU A 690 -18.63 3.41 -0.34
C LEU A 690 -18.15 4.86 -0.42
N THR A 691 -17.59 5.41 0.67
CA THR A 691 -16.93 6.72 0.63
C THR A 691 -15.65 6.65 -0.20
N VAL A 692 -14.86 5.58 -0.04
CA VAL A 692 -13.69 5.31 -0.89
C VAL A 692 -14.13 5.25 -2.34
N PHE A 693 -15.05 4.34 -2.71
CA PHE A 693 -15.52 4.13 -4.09
C PHE A 693 -16.28 5.30 -4.74
N SER A 694 -16.58 6.35 -3.98
CA SER A 694 -17.35 7.49 -4.46
C SER A 694 -16.54 8.78 -4.56
N GLY A 695 -15.23 8.73 -4.29
CA GLY A 695 -14.37 9.90 -4.17
C GLY A 695 -14.70 10.78 -2.96
N PRO A 696 -13.85 11.77 -2.63
CA PRO A 696 -14.03 12.60 -1.44
C PRO A 696 -15.39 13.32 -1.46
N PRO A 697 -16.17 13.24 -0.37
CA PRO A 697 -17.28 14.15 -0.15
C PRO A 697 -16.71 15.54 0.17
N SER A 698 -17.18 16.56 -0.52
CA SER A 698 -17.10 17.93 -0.02
C SER A 698 -17.79 17.97 1.36
N GLU A 699 -16.98 18.11 2.41
CA GLU A 699 -17.36 18.27 3.82
C GLU A 699 -18.24 17.17 4.46
N LEU A 700 -17.64 16.03 4.85
CA LEU A 700 -18.16 15.24 5.98
C LEU A 700 -17.52 15.72 7.29
N LYS A 701 -18.21 16.61 8.00
CA LYS A 701 -17.92 16.90 9.41
C LYS A 701 -18.10 15.63 10.23
N GLU A 702 -17.05 15.18 10.91
CA GLU A 702 -17.17 14.19 11.98
C GLU A 702 -18.22 14.67 13.01
N VAL A 703 -19.28 13.89 13.21
CA VAL A 703 -20.18 14.08 14.35
C VAL A 703 -20.42 12.73 15.01
N GLY A 704 -19.63 12.48 16.04
CA GLY A 704 -19.78 11.38 16.99
C GLY A 704 -19.19 11.73 18.36
N LYS A 705 -19.28 13.00 18.81
CA LYS A 705 -19.02 13.32 20.22
C LYS A 705 -20.21 12.85 21.05
N SER A 706 -20.02 11.73 21.76
CA SER A 706 -20.79 11.40 22.95
C SER A 706 -20.75 12.60 23.92
N ARG A 707 -21.92 12.93 24.49
CA ARG A 707 -22.11 14.06 25.40
C ARG A 707 -21.55 13.74 26.78
N PHE A 708 -20.23 13.77 26.97
CA PHE A 708 -19.61 14.08 28.25
C PHE A 708 -18.32 14.85 27.94
N PHE A 709 -18.13 15.99 28.61
CA PHE A 709 -17.14 17.05 28.40
C PHE A 709 -17.51 18.20 27.44
N ARG A 710 -17.59 19.39 28.03
CA ARG A 710 -18.01 20.69 27.48
C ARG A 710 -16.82 21.67 27.54
N ARG A 711 -16.79 22.61 26.57
CA ARG A 711 -15.95 23.83 26.37
C ARG A 711 -14.65 23.65 25.56
N ARG A 712 -14.22 24.58 24.69
CA ARG A 712 -14.61 26.00 24.45
C ARG A 712 -14.53 26.33 22.94
N LYS A 713 -15.37 27.27 22.48
CA LYS A 713 -15.43 27.85 21.12
C LYS A 713 -14.26 28.79 20.89
N GLU A 714 -13.70 28.80 19.67
CA GLU A 714 -13.07 29.97 19.05
C GLU A 714 -13.14 29.85 17.51
N THR A 715 -12.96 30.99 16.85
CA THR A 715 -13.67 31.52 15.67
C THR A 715 -13.15 31.08 14.29
N ALA A 716 -14.03 31.06 13.29
CA ALA A 716 -13.74 30.81 11.88
C ALA A 716 -13.40 32.11 11.12
N PRO A 717 -12.59 32.02 10.04
CA PRO A 717 -12.81 32.86 8.87
C PRO A 717 -12.86 32.08 7.52
N GLU A 718 -13.76 32.58 6.69
CA GLU A 718 -13.90 32.63 5.22
C GLU A 718 -13.30 31.58 4.24
N LYS A 719 -14.18 31.16 3.32
CA LYS A 719 -13.97 30.22 2.19
C LYS A 719 -13.59 30.98 0.91
N GLN A 720 -12.65 30.44 0.11
CA GLN A 720 -12.59 30.60 -1.37
C GLN A 720 -11.58 29.61 -2.03
N PRO A 721 -11.62 29.37 -3.37
CA PRO A 721 -12.17 28.15 -3.97
C PRO A 721 -11.14 27.12 -4.45
N LEU A 722 -11.54 25.85 -4.44
CA LEU A 722 -10.78 24.66 -4.89
C LEU A 722 -10.76 24.55 -6.42
N ARG A 723 -9.59 24.29 -7.01
CA ARG A 723 -9.47 23.65 -8.34
C ARG A 723 -9.29 22.14 -8.15
N GLU A 724 -10.10 21.37 -8.87
CA GLU A 724 -10.21 19.90 -8.81
C GLU A 724 -9.01 19.22 -9.49
N GLN A 725 -8.14 18.56 -8.72
CA GLN A 725 -7.20 17.53 -9.20
C GLN A 725 -7.79 16.15 -8.89
N GLN A 726 -7.82 15.29 -9.90
CA GLN A 726 -8.34 13.91 -9.85
C GLN A 726 -7.50 13.08 -8.88
N ARG A 727 -8.16 12.42 -7.92
CA ARG A 727 -7.56 11.60 -6.86
C ARG A 727 -7.64 10.13 -7.25
N GLU A 728 -6.54 9.39 -7.20
CA GLU A 728 -6.55 7.92 -7.22
C GLU A 728 -6.82 7.37 -5.80
N GLU A 729 -7.63 6.30 -5.71
CA GLU A 729 -8.15 5.72 -4.48
C GLU A 729 -7.19 4.66 -3.89
N PRO A 730 -7.04 4.52 -2.56
CA PRO A 730 -6.15 3.53 -1.95
C PRO A 730 -6.66 2.09 -2.14
N ARG A 731 -5.81 1.18 -2.66
CA ARG A 731 -6.15 -0.24 -2.83
C ARG A 731 -6.12 -1.03 -1.52
N LEU A 732 -7.30 -1.29 -0.96
CA LEU A 732 -7.48 -2.06 0.28
C LEU A 732 -7.18 -3.56 0.06
N ARG A 733 -6.33 -4.15 0.92
CA ARG A 733 -5.92 -5.58 0.91
C ARG A 733 -5.96 -6.16 2.33
N GLY A 734 -6.06 -7.48 2.45
CA GLY A 734 -5.98 -8.19 3.73
C GLY A 734 -7.18 -9.08 4.07
N TRP A 735 -7.02 -9.92 5.08
CA TRP A 735 -7.98 -10.94 5.47
C TRP A 735 -8.89 -10.44 6.60
N ALA A 736 -10.20 -10.38 6.36
CA ALA A 736 -11.15 -9.69 7.25
C ALA A 736 -12.17 -10.67 7.86
N PHE A 737 -12.02 -11.00 9.14
CA PHE A 737 -12.98 -11.81 9.90
C PHE A 737 -14.10 -10.95 10.49
N MET A 738 -15.37 -11.31 10.26
CA MET A 738 -16.54 -10.53 10.66
C MET A 738 -17.64 -11.40 11.29
N ASP A 739 -18.48 -10.78 12.12
CA ASP A 739 -19.72 -11.37 12.63
C ASP A 739 -20.93 -10.89 11.80
N PHE A 740 -21.94 -11.74 11.64
CA PHE A 740 -23.23 -11.42 10.99
C PHE A 740 -23.12 -10.78 9.59
N VAL A 741 -22.28 -11.36 8.72
CA VAL A 741 -22.05 -10.88 7.34
C VAL A 741 -23.27 -11.01 6.41
N GLU A 742 -24.17 -11.96 6.70
CA GLU A 742 -25.34 -12.30 5.86
C GLU A 742 -26.62 -11.53 6.22
N ASP A 743 -26.52 -10.41 6.93
CA ASP A 743 -27.69 -9.72 7.44
C ASP A 743 -28.55 -9.08 6.33
N ARG A 744 -29.86 -9.38 6.31
CA ARG A 744 -30.83 -9.01 5.25
C ARG A 744 -31.25 -7.53 5.27
N THR A 745 -30.53 -6.68 5.98
CA THR A 745 -30.82 -5.23 6.13
C THR A 745 -30.60 -4.43 4.83
N GLY A 746 -30.24 -5.08 3.72
CA GLY A 746 -29.93 -4.42 2.45
C GLY A 746 -28.58 -3.71 2.47
N ARG A 747 -27.67 -4.16 3.33
CA ARG A 747 -26.35 -3.59 3.60
C ARG A 747 -25.28 -4.66 3.45
N GLU A 748 -25.20 -5.19 2.24
CA GLU A 748 -24.33 -6.30 1.88
C GLU A 748 -22.87 -5.80 1.81
N ILE A 749 -22.07 -6.18 2.80
CA ILE A 749 -20.67 -5.74 2.94
C ILE A 749 -19.69 -6.60 2.11
N VAL A 750 -19.96 -7.90 2.01
CA VAL A 750 -19.10 -8.86 1.29
C VAL A 750 -18.85 -8.46 -0.17
N PRO A 751 -19.86 -8.03 -0.97
CA PRO A 751 -19.60 -7.57 -2.33
C PRO A 751 -18.71 -6.32 -2.40
N LEU A 752 -18.77 -5.43 -1.41
CA LEU A 752 -17.89 -4.25 -1.35
C LEU A 752 -16.44 -4.65 -1.05
N LEU A 753 -16.25 -5.62 -0.15
CA LEU A 753 -14.94 -6.18 0.16
C LEU A 753 -14.35 -6.94 -1.05
N VAL A 754 -15.16 -7.72 -1.74
CA VAL A 754 -14.77 -8.41 -2.99
C VAL A 754 -14.36 -7.39 -4.06
N GLU A 755 -15.13 -6.30 -4.23
CA GLU A 755 -14.85 -5.27 -5.23
C GLU A 755 -13.50 -4.57 -4.99
N CYS A 756 -12.98 -4.51 -3.76
CA CYS A 756 -11.65 -3.96 -3.47
C CYS A 756 -10.53 -4.69 -4.23
N ASN A 757 -10.71 -5.97 -4.56
CA ASN A 757 -9.73 -6.72 -5.34
C ASN A 757 -9.66 -6.29 -6.82
N PHE A 758 -10.72 -5.63 -7.31
CA PHE A 758 -10.88 -5.22 -8.70
C PHE A 758 -10.70 -3.71 -8.91
N ARG A 759 -10.43 -2.97 -7.83
CA ARG A 759 -10.15 -1.53 -7.84
C ARG A 759 -8.64 -1.35 -7.86
N GLN A 760 -8.16 -0.60 -8.84
CA GLN A 760 -6.75 -0.23 -8.96
C GLN A 760 -6.48 0.97 -8.07
#